data_AF-A0A944ZVD4-F1
#
_entry.id   AF-A0A944ZVD4-F1
#
_cell.length_a   1.000
_cell.length_b   1.000
_cell.length_c   1.000
_cell.angle_alpha   90.00
_cell.angle_beta   90.00
_cell.angle_gamma   90.00
#
_symmetry.space_group_name_H-M   'P 1'
#
loop_
_entity.id
_entity.type
_entity.pdbx_description
1 polymer ?
#
loop_
_entity_poly.entity_id
_entity_poly.type
_entity_poly.pdbx_seq_one_letter_code
_entity_poly.pdbx_strand_id
1 'polypeptide(L)'
;MFSLFFVSGFCGLLYQIIWIRIAFASFGIILPVLSVIISVFMLGLSLGSWIGGKGLPYLKEKTKQSAILFYALAEIVIGLGAFAVPRLFRFGEKLLLPIGGMDSSEYLLLSALVLGLSILPWCLAMGVTFPFMMGYVRELKWRETTSFSFLYLANSLGALFGTVATALFLVELLGFSNSLMLGAACNFSIAIICFGLKNSFDSDPAPVEQPVSTNRHRDSAPSILTYLILFVTGFCALAMEVTWVRGFTPVVGTTIYSFASTLAIYLLATILGSQWYRRDCALKQTFTTAQLTGACFLFAFFPIFMNNPFLSPLGQSLLASLFPFCLTLGYLTPKLIDQYSSGNPRQAGRAYAINIFGGILGPLFASYLLIPAFGTKLTLILLALPIGGLFFICIGSLNTSPLLRWTIGLTGTCFTLASIFFTTSFEDPAFRGKGTLVLRDHTATVTASGEGMEKSLRVNGIGITLLTPITKMMAHLPLAIREEKPKSGLIIALGMGATLRSMASWGIQVKCVELVPSVVRAMPYFFRDATLILNQPHVEVIVDDGRRFLKRTREKFDVIIIDPPPPVESASTSLLYSREFNKIVAERLNEGGIFQQWFPFGEEKIFQAVLRSLTEVFPYVRSYKSMKGWGFHLLASMKPFATPQAEEMLARLPLLAKRDLMEWETQMDIRSFLNLTLKKEVPVDTLLNDDPLYISDDRPFNEYFLLRRFRDKRSGNYRFIH
;
A
#
# COMPACT_ATOMS: atom_id res chain seq x y z
N MET A 1 20.26 -26.19 -5.75
CA MET A 1 20.39 -25.02 -4.84
C MET A 1 19.81 -23.76 -5.42
N PHE A 2 20.29 -23.29 -6.59
CA PHE A 2 19.78 -22.07 -7.22
C PHE A 2 18.24 -22.05 -7.32
N SER A 3 17.66 -23.13 -7.86
CA SER A 3 16.20 -23.25 -7.97
C SER A 3 15.48 -23.23 -6.61
N LEU A 4 16.09 -23.82 -5.56
CA LEU A 4 15.49 -23.80 -4.22
C LEU A 4 15.42 -22.37 -3.67
N PHE A 5 16.53 -21.62 -3.79
CA PHE A 5 16.59 -20.23 -3.35
C PHE A 5 15.74 -19.29 -4.20
N PHE A 6 15.64 -19.53 -5.51
CA PHE A 6 14.75 -18.81 -6.40
C PHE A 6 13.28 -19.00 -5.97
N VAL A 7 12.85 -20.24 -5.73
CA VAL A 7 11.48 -20.54 -5.31
C VAL A 7 11.21 -20.00 -3.89
N SER A 8 12.18 -20.08 -2.98
CA SER A 8 12.06 -19.50 -1.63
C SER A 8 11.89 -17.97 -1.69
N GLY A 9 12.71 -17.27 -2.47
CA GLY A 9 12.60 -15.82 -2.69
C GLY A 9 11.27 -15.42 -3.34
N PHE A 10 10.78 -16.22 -4.29
CA PHE A 10 9.44 -16.07 -4.88
C PHE A 10 8.35 -16.15 -3.81
N CYS A 11 8.40 -17.15 -2.93
CA CYS A 11 7.41 -17.33 -1.87
C CYS A 11 7.46 -16.18 -0.86
N GLY A 12 8.65 -15.72 -0.47
CA GLY A 12 8.82 -14.61 0.47
C GLY A 12 8.10 -13.33 0.03
N LEU A 13 8.27 -12.94 -1.24
CA LEU A 13 7.63 -11.73 -1.78
C LEU A 13 6.15 -11.94 -2.11
N LEU A 14 5.75 -13.15 -2.52
CA LEU A 14 4.35 -13.51 -2.65
C LEU A 14 3.62 -13.31 -1.31
N TYR A 15 4.18 -13.83 -0.21
CA TYR A 15 3.61 -13.66 1.12
C TYR A 15 3.58 -12.19 1.55
N GLN A 16 4.68 -11.46 1.37
CA GLN A 16 4.73 -10.05 1.74
C GLN A 16 3.61 -9.25 1.06
N ILE A 17 3.43 -9.41 -0.25
CA ILE A 17 2.39 -8.68 -1.00
C ILE A 17 1.00 -9.05 -0.51
N ILE A 18 0.69 -10.34 -0.37
CA ILE A 18 -0.65 -10.76 0.05
C ILE A 18 -0.93 -10.37 1.51
N TRP A 19 0.04 -10.52 2.41
CA TRP A 19 -0.13 -10.13 3.81
C TRP A 19 -0.34 -8.63 3.97
N ILE A 20 0.35 -7.79 3.19
CA ILE A 20 0.09 -6.34 3.15
C ILE A 20 -1.38 -6.07 2.77
N ARG A 21 -1.91 -6.76 1.75
CA ARG A 21 -3.31 -6.58 1.33
C ARG A 21 -4.31 -7.01 2.38
N ILE A 22 -4.13 -8.18 2.98
CA ILE A 22 -5.01 -8.67 4.05
C ILE A 22 -4.95 -7.74 5.26
N ALA A 23 -3.76 -7.19 5.57
CA ALA A 23 -3.60 -6.22 6.64
C ALA A 23 -4.34 -4.91 6.36
N PHE A 24 -4.26 -4.35 5.15
CA PHE A 24 -5.05 -3.15 4.81
C PHE A 24 -6.55 -3.37 5.00
N ALA A 25 -7.06 -4.54 4.60
CA ALA A 25 -8.46 -4.91 4.80
C ALA A 25 -8.86 -5.07 6.29
N SER A 26 -7.91 -5.42 7.16
CA SER A 26 -8.16 -5.72 8.58
C SER A 26 -7.94 -4.53 9.50
N PHE A 27 -7.02 -3.62 9.17
CA PHE A 27 -6.58 -2.52 10.04
C PHE A 27 -6.88 -1.12 9.47
N GLY A 28 -7.39 -1.02 8.23
CA GLY A 28 -7.98 0.19 7.63
C GLY A 28 -7.01 1.27 7.15
N ILE A 29 -5.85 1.45 7.80
CA ILE A 29 -4.93 2.55 7.49
C ILE A 29 -3.76 2.07 6.62
N ILE A 30 -3.64 2.55 5.37
CA ILE A 30 -2.68 2.04 4.39
C ILE A 30 -1.22 2.36 4.75
N LEU A 31 -0.86 3.62 4.94
CA LEU A 31 0.56 4.04 5.02
C LEU A 31 1.23 3.57 6.33
N PRO A 32 0.70 3.88 7.52
CA PRO A 32 1.08 3.25 8.77
C PRO A 32 1.25 1.72 8.73
N VAL A 33 0.25 0.99 8.21
CA VAL A 33 0.31 -0.48 8.15
C VAL A 33 1.42 -0.95 7.20
N LEU A 34 1.57 -0.30 6.04
CA LEU A 34 2.65 -0.60 5.09
C LEU A 34 4.02 -0.43 5.76
N SER A 35 4.23 0.69 6.45
CA SER A 35 5.49 1.00 7.13
C SER A 35 5.80 0.01 8.25
N VAL A 36 4.80 -0.40 9.04
CA VAL A 36 4.98 -1.43 10.07
C VAL A 36 5.35 -2.77 9.43
N ILE A 37 4.63 -3.20 8.39
CA ILE A 37 4.88 -4.51 7.76
C ILE A 37 6.27 -4.55 7.12
N ILE A 38 6.66 -3.53 6.35
CA ILE A 38 8.01 -3.44 5.77
C ILE A 38 9.07 -3.49 6.88
N SER A 39 8.88 -2.71 7.95
CA SER A 39 9.81 -2.64 9.08
C SER A 39 9.97 -3.99 9.78
N VAL A 40 8.86 -4.69 10.05
CA VAL A 40 8.90 -6.00 10.72
C VAL A 40 9.46 -7.08 9.80
N PHE A 41 9.17 -7.02 8.50
CA PHE A 41 9.73 -7.94 7.51
C PHE A 41 11.26 -7.82 7.48
N MET A 42 11.77 -6.59 7.39
CA MET A 42 13.20 -6.31 7.44
C MET A 42 13.83 -6.72 8.79
N LEU A 43 13.16 -6.40 9.91
CA LEU A 43 13.59 -6.82 11.25
C LEU A 43 13.72 -8.35 11.35
N GLY A 44 12.71 -9.08 10.85
CA GLY A 44 12.71 -10.53 10.84
C GLY A 44 13.85 -11.11 9.99
N LEU A 45 14.09 -10.56 8.80
CA LEU A 45 15.21 -11.00 7.95
C LEU A 45 16.57 -10.79 8.65
N SER A 46 16.78 -9.62 9.27
CA SER A 46 18.02 -9.29 9.99
C SER A 46 18.24 -10.17 11.22
N LEU A 47 17.25 -10.22 12.12
CA LEU A 47 17.33 -11.01 13.34
C LEU A 47 17.41 -12.50 13.03
N GLY A 48 16.64 -12.99 12.05
CA GLY A 48 16.66 -14.37 11.60
C GLY A 48 18.03 -14.76 11.05
N SER A 49 18.64 -13.94 10.19
CA SER A 49 19.99 -14.20 9.66
C SER A 49 21.04 -14.24 10.78
N TRP A 50 20.93 -13.34 11.76
CA TRP A 50 21.82 -13.34 12.93
C TRP A 50 21.65 -14.58 13.83
N ILE A 51 20.40 -14.95 14.15
CA ILE A 51 20.07 -16.12 14.96
C ILE A 51 20.51 -17.40 14.24
N GLY A 52 20.21 -17.53 12.94
CA GLY A 52 20.60 -18.69 12.13
C GLY A 52 22.11 -18.84 12.02
N GLY A 53 22.84 -17.74 11.82
CA GLY A 53 24.30 -17.75 11.72
C GLY A 53 25.00 -18.14 13.01
N LYS A 54 24.49 -17.71 14.18
CA LYS A 54 25.01 -18.10 15.48
C LYS A 54 24.55 -19.49 15.94
N GLY A 55 23.30 -19.83 15.65
CA GLY A 55 22.66 -21.05 16.13
C GLY A 55 23.03 -22.30 15.32
N LEU A 56 23.31 -22.17 14.02
CA LEU A 56 23.58 -23.32 13.16
C LEU A 56 24.75 -24.20 13.64
N PRO A 57 25.94 -23.66 14.03
CA PRO A 57 27.03 -24.49 14.54
C PRO A 57 26.61 -25.30 15.78
N TYR A 58 25.95 -24.65 16.74
CA TYR A 58 25.46 -25.30 17.96
C TYR A 58 24.40 -26.36 17.68
N LEU A 59 23.46 -26.08 16.78
CA LEU A 59 22.42 -27.04 16.37
C LEU A 59 23.05 -28.27 15.71
N LYS A 60 24.03 -28.08 14.82
CA LYS A 60 24.77 -29.17 14.18
C LYS A 60 25.56 -30.00 15.18
N GLU A 61 26.27 -29.36 16.09
CA GLU A 61 27.06 -30.07 17.12
C GLU A 61 26.16 -30.93 18.02
N LYS A 62 25.01 -30.39 18.41
CA LYS A 62 24.05 -31.07 19.29
C LYS A 62 23.30 -32.22 18.59
N THR A 63 22.87 -32.04 17.34
CA THR A 63 22.03 -33.05 16.65
C THR A 63 22.80 -33.96 15.71
N LYS A 64 24.05 -33.60 15.36
CA LYS A 64 24.87 -34.25 14.32
C LYS A 64 24.18 -34.35 12.95
N GLN A 65 23.26 -33.45 12.65
CA GLN A 65 22.54 -33.40 11.37
C GLN A 65 23.15 -32.38 10.40
N SER A 66 22.91 -32.57 9.10
CA SER A 66 23.29 -31.62 8.04
C SER A 66 22.51 -30.30 8.12
N ALA A 67 23.14 -29.21 7.70
CA ALA A 67 22.50 -27.89 7.60
C ALA A 67 21.27 -27.85 6.69
N ILE A 68 21.17 -28.74 5.69
CA ILE A 68 20.02 -28.81 4.77
C ILE A 68 18.73 -29.21 5.48
N LEU A 69 18.82 -29.97 6.57
CA LEU A 69 17.68 -30.34 7.40
C LEU A 69 17.07 -29.11 8.08
N PHE A 70 17.92 -28.27 8.67
CA PHE A 70 17.47 -27.05 9.32
C PHE A 70 16.91 -26.04 8.32
N TYR A 71 17.46 -25.99 7.10
CA TYR A 71 16.87 -25.26 5.99
C TYR A 71 15.47 -25.80 5.63
N ALA A 72 15.30 -27.12 5.52
CA ALA A 72 13.99 -27.73 5.26
C ALA A 72 12.94 -27.38 6.35
N LEU A 73 13.36 -27.41 7.62
CA LEU A 73 12.49 -27.02 8.74
C LEU A 73 12.11 -25.54 8.69
N ALA A 74 13.05 -24.65 8.34
CA ALA A 74 12.75 -23.23 8.15
C ALA A 74 11.71 -23.02 7.04
N GLU A 75 11.86 -23.71 5.91
CA GLU A 75 10.91 -23.66 4.79
C GLU A 75 9.51 -24.18 5.18
N ILE A 76 9.42 -25.22 6.03
CA ILE A 76 8.13 -25.64 6.60
C ILE A 76 7.50 -24.51 7.42
N VAL A 77 8.26 -23.88 8.33
CA VAL A 77 7.74 -22.78 9.17
C VAL A 77 7.26 -21.62 8.29
N ILE A 78 8.01 -21.29 7.24
CA ILE A 78 7.62 -20.27 6.26
C ILE A 78 6.29 -20.66 5.58
N GLY A 79 6.18 -21.90 5.09
CA GLY A 79 4.97 -22.41 4.41
C GLY A 79 3.73 -22.46 5.31
N LEU A 80 3.90 -22.80 6.60
CA LEU A 80 2.82 -22.72 7.59
C LEU A 80 2.28 -21.29 7.74
N GLY A 81 3.10 -20.29 7.39
CA GLY A 81 2.74 -18.90 7.44
C GLY A 81 1.62 -18.47 6.52
N ALA A 82 1.48 -19.14 5.37
CA ALA A 82 0.35 -18.98 4.48
C ALA A 82 -1.00 -19.17 5.19
N PHE A 83 -1.05 -20.04 6.20
CA PHE A 83 -2.27 -20.39 6.92
C PHE A 83 -2.40 -19.61 8.24
N ALA A 84 -1.29 -19.40 8.94
CA ALA A 84 -1.31 -18.79 10.27
C ALA A 84 -1.54 -17.27 10.20
N VAL A 85 -0.83 -16.54 9.32
CA VAL A 85 -0.89 -15.06 9.30
C VAL A 85 -2.29 -14.53 9.06
N PRO A 86 -3.08 -15.02 8.06
CA PRO A 86 -4.44 -14.53 7.85
C PRO A 86 -5.36 -14.76 9.06
N ARG A 87 -5.16 -15.88 9.79
CA ARG A 87 -5.93 -16.18 11.02
C ARG A 87 -5.51 -15.28 12.18
N LEU A 88 -4.22 -15.02 12.32
CA LEU A 88 -3.68 -14.11 13.33
C LEU A 88 -4.15 -12.67 13.08
N PHE A 89 -4.22 -12.21 11.83
CA PHE A 89 -4.80 -10.91 11.50
C PHE A 89 -6.29 -10.84 11.85
N ARG A 90 -7.09 -11.87 11.55
CA ARG A 90 -8.50 -11.91 11.98
C ARG A 90 -8.66 -11.91 13.50
N PHE A 91 -7.79 -12.61 14.22
CA PHE A 91 -7.78 -12.59 15.68
C PHE A 91 -7.39 -11.20 16.21
N GLY A 92 -6.35 -10.61 15.63
CA GLY A 92 -5.89 -9.26 15.91
C GLY A 92 -6.96 -8.20 15.66
N GLU A 93 -7.65 -8.28 14.53
CA GLU A 93 -8.81 -7.42 14.23
C GLU A 93 -9.83 -7.51 15.39
N LYS A 94 -10.26 -8.73 15.77
CA LYS A 94 -11.22 -8.93 16.87
C LYS A 94 -10.74 -8.35 18.20
N LEU A 95 -9.45 -8.47 18.51
CA LEU A 95 -8.85 -7.92 19.73
C LEU A 95 -8.88 -6.38 19.74
N LEU A 96 -8.68 -5.77 18.56
CA LEU A 96 -8.63 -4.30 18.40
C LEU A 96 -9.99 -3.66 18.11
N LEU A 97 -11.01 -4.46 17.77
CA LEU A 97 -12.38 -3.96 17.59
C LEU A 97 -12.87 -3.12 18.78
N PRO A 98 -12.73 -3.50 20.06
CA PRO A 98 -13.23 -2.65 21.16
C PRO A 98 -12.43 -1.36 21.39
N ILE A 99 -11.24 -1.21 20.79
CA ILE A 99 -10.28 -0.15 21.14
C ILE A 99 -10.48 1.08 20.26
N GLY A 100 -11.03 2.17 20.82
CA GLY A 100 -10.96 3.54 20.30
C GLY A 100 -11.28 3.80 18.81
N GLY A 101 -11.09 5.05 18.40
CA GLY A 101 -11.00 5.45 16.99
C GLY A 101 -9.61 5.13 16.43
N MET A 102 -9.50 4.95 15.12
CA MET A 102 -8.22 4.53 14.51
C MET A 102 -7.16 5.63 14.47
N ASP A 103 -7.56 6.88 14.69
CA ASP A 103 -6.68 8.03 14.84
C ASP A 103 -6.02 8.10 16.23
N SER A 104 -6.46 7.25 17.18
CA SER A 104 -5.87 7.18 18.50
C SER A 104 -4.46 6.57 18.46
N SER A 105 -3.54 7.17 19.22
CA SER A 105 -2.18 6.65 19.39
C SER A 105 -2.17 5.23 19.98
N GLU A 106 -3.14 4.93 20.84
CA GLU A 106 -3.34 3.59 21.42
C GLU A 106 -3.65 2.56 20.32
N TYR A 107 -4.63 2.83 19.45
CA TYR A 107 -4.95 1.92 18.35
C TYR A 107 -3.77 1.74 17.39
N LEU A 108 -3.07 2.82 17.03
CA LEU A 108 -1.91 2.75 16.15
C LEU A 108 -0.77 1.91 16.75
N LEU A 109 -0.49 2.05 18.04
CA LEU A 109 0.53 1.26 18.73
C LEU A 109 0.14 -0.21 18.85
N LEU A 110 -1.09 -0.50 19.26
CA LEU A 110 -1.57 -1.87 19.44
C LEU A 110 -1.73 -2.60 18.10
N SER A 111 -2.21 -1.91 17.06
CA SER A 111 -2.24 -2.47 15.69
C SER A 111 -0.83 -2.77 15.19
N ALA A 112 0.14 -1.89 15.42
CA ALA A 112 1.53 -2.15 15.07
C ALA A 112 2.10 -3.38 15.81
N LEU A 113 1.79 -3.52 17.11
CA LEU A 113 2.20 -4.68 17.91
C LEU A 113 1.57 -5.98 17.41
N VAL A 114 0.26 -5.98 17.17
CA VAL A 114 -0.49 -7.15 16.67
C VAL A 114 0.02 -7.57 15.29
N LEU A 115 0.20 -6.61 14.38
CA LEU A 115 0.80 -6.85 13.06
C LEU A 115 2.19 -7.45 13.20
N GLY A 116 3.03 -6.82 14.02
CA GLY A 116 4.41 -7.25 14.26
C GLY A 116 4.49 -8.69 14.78
N LEU A 117 3.75 -9.00 15.84
CA LEU A 117 3.72 -10.34 16.44
C LEU A 117 3.15 -11.39 15.48
N SER A 118 2.22 -11.01 14.60
CA SER A 118 1.61 -11.93 13.65
C SER A 118 2.56 -12.37 12.53
N ILE A 119 3.48 -11.52 12.09
CA ILE A 119 4.36 -11.79 10.93
C ILE A 119 5.82 -12.02 11.32
N LEU A 120 6.29 -11.47 12.45
CA LEU A 120 7.71 -11.47 12.81
C LEU A 120 8.33 -12.87 12.83
N PRO A 121 7.75 -13.91 13.45
CA PRO A 121 8.48 -15.18 13.55
C PRO A 121 8.61 -15.91 12.21
N TRP A 122 7.79 -15.54 11.22
CA TRP A 122 7.78 -16.11 9.88
C TRP A 122 8.84 -15.39 9.06
N CYS A 123 8.98 -14.08 9.27
CA CYS A 123 10.08 -13.30 8.74
C CYS A 123 11.44 -13.72 9.38
N LEU A 124 11.46 -14.10 10.66
CA LEU A 124 12.64 -14.72 11.30
C LEU A 124 13.00 -16.05 10.60
N ALA A 125 12.00 -16.88 10.31
CA ALA A 125 12.21 -18.11 9.55
C ALA A 125 12.76 -17.84 8.13
N MET A 126 12.25 -16.80 7.45
CA MET A 126 12.83 -16.34 6.17
C MET A 126 14.28 -15.86 6.35
N GLY A 127 14.60 -15.18 7.45
CA GLY A 127 15.96 -14.69 7.71
C GLY A 127 16.99 -15.81 7.93
N VAL A 128 16.63 -16.93 8.57
CA VAL A 128 17.56 -18.05 8.83
C VAL A 128 17.93 -18.85 7.56
N THR A 129 17.17 -18.71 6.47
CA THR A 129 17.36 -19.46 5.22
C THR A 129 18.77 -19.32 4.63
N PHE A 130 19.29 -18.09 4.58
CA PHE A 130 20.63 -17.77 4.07
C PHE A 130 21.74 -18.47 4.87
N PRO A 131 21.86 -18.27 6.20
CA PRO A 131 22.85 -18.99 7.01
C PRO A 131 22.80 -20.51 6.87
N PHE A 132 21.59 -21.10 6.83
CA PHE A 132 21.43 -22.55 6.76
C PHE A 132 21.90 -23.11 5.41
N MET A 133 21.50 -22.49 4.29
CA MET A 133 21.98 -22.91 2.98
C MET A 133 23.49 -22.71 2.82
N MET A 134 24.03 -21.59 3.31
CA MET A 134 25.48 -21.37 3.33
C MET A 134 26.23 -22.44 4.13
N GLY A 135 25.65 -22.88 5.25
CA GLY A 135 26.18 -24.02 6.01
C GLY A 135 26.21 -25.31 5.20
N TYR A 136 25.17 -25.57 4.40
CA TYR A 136 25.10 -26.76 3.55
C TYR A 136 26.06 -26.68 2.35
N VAL A 137 26.22 -25.52 1.72
CA VAL A 137 27.22 -25.30 0.64
C VAL A 137 28.63 -25.63 1.14
N ARG A 138 28.95 -25.26 2.39
CA ARG A 138 30.23 -25.59 3.02
C ARG A 138 30.41 -27.09 3.25
N GLU A 139 29.34 -27.80 3.63
CA GLU A 139 29.37 -29.26 3.79
C GLU A 139 29.68 -29.96 2.46
N LEU A 140 29.18 -29.43 1.35
CA LEU A 140 29.46 -29.93 0.00
C LEU A 140 30.88 -29.61 -0.52
N LYS A 141 31.74 -29.00 0.31
CA LYS A 141 33.11 -28.59 -0.05
C LYS A 141 33.18 -27.77 -1.34
N TRP A 142 32.11 -27.04 -1.68
CA TRP A 142 32.08 -26.17 -2.85
C TRP A 142 33.04 -25.00 -2.60
N ARG A 143 34.19 -25.00 -3.29
CA ARG A 143 35.37 -24.18 -2.99
C ARG A 143 35.35 -22.72 -3.48
N GLU A 144 34.22 -22.20 -3.96
CA GLU A 144 34.18 -20.83 -4.48
C GLU A 144 33.77 -19.76 -3.47
N THR A 145 34.57 -18.69 -3.43
CA THR A 145 34.35 -17.41 -2.76
C THR A 145 33.09 -16.65 -3.23
N THR A 146 32.38 -17.15 -4.25
CA THR A 146 31.20 -16.56 -4.90
C THR A 146 29.85 -17.08 -4.35
N SER A 147 29.88 -18.04 -3.41
CA SER A 147 28.70 -18.78 -2.93
C SER A 147 27.58 -17.88 -2.38
N PHE A 148 27.91 -16.84 -1.61
CA PHE A 148 26.91 -15.91 -1.06
C PHE A 148 26.24 -15.07 -2.16
N SER A 149 27.04 -14.48 -3.04
CA SER A 149 26.55 -13.60 -4.11
C SER A 149 25.70 -14.35 -5.14
N PHE A 150 25.99 -15.64 -5.36
CA PHE A 150 25.18 -16.52 -6.20
C PHE A 150 23.80 -16.82 -5.58
N LEU A 151 23.76 -17.18 -4.29
CA LEU A 151 22.51 -17.42 -3.57
C LEU A 151 21.67 -16.14 -3.43
N TYR A 152 22.32 -15.01 -3.14
CA TYR A 152 21.66 -13.70 -3.08
C TYR A 152 21.01 -13.35 -4.42
N LEU A 153 21.73 -13.55 -5.54
CA LEU A 153 21.17 -13.33 -6.87
C LEU A 153 19.94 -14.22 -7.14
N ALA A 154 20.02 -15.51 -6.80
CA ALA A 154 18.91 -16.44 -6.97
C ALA A 154 17.67 -15.99 -6.20
N ASN A 155 17.84 -15.64 -4.92
CA ASN A 155 16.76 -15.16 -4.07
C ASN A 155 16.17 -13.85 -4.57
N SER A 156 17.00 -12.87 -4.96
CA SER A 156 16.52 -11.58 -5.47
C SER A 156 15.78 -11.72 -6.81
N LEU A 157 16.23 -12.60 -7.71
CA LEU A 157 15.49 -12.91 -8.94
C LEU A 157 14.16 -13.59 -8.65
N GLY A 158 14.16 -14.53 -7.70
CA GLY A 158 12.94 -15.17 -7.21
C GLY A 158 11.95 -14.15 -6.64
N ALA A 159 12.44 -13.25 -5.79
CA ALA A 159 11.69 -12.15 -5.19
C ALA A 159 11.07 -11.21 -6.23
N LEU A 160 11.84 -10.82 -7.25
CA LEU A 160 11.35 -10.01 -8.37
C LEU A 160 10.24 -10.74 -9.13
N PHE A 161 10.45 -12.02 -9.47
CA PHE A 161 9.43 -12.82 -10.15
C PHE A 161 8.18 -13.02 -9.27
N GLY A 162 8.35 -13.26 -7.97
CA GLY A 162 7.26 -13.36 -7.00
C GLY A 162 6.45 -12.08 -6.91
N THR A 163 7.11 -10.93 -6.94
CA THR A 163 6.45 -9.62 -6.94
C THR A 163 5.58 -9.43 -8.17
N VAL A 164 6.16 -9.64 -9.35
CA VAL A 164 5.48 -9.45 -10.64
C VAL A 164 4.39 -10.50 -10.85
N ALA A 165 4.67 -11.78 -10.59
CA ALA A 165 3.71 -12.87 -10.75
C ALA A 165 2.51 -12.70 -9.83
N THR A 166 2.73 -12.36 -8.56
CA THR A 166 1.65 -12.19 -7.58
C THR A 166 0.74 -11.04 -7.95
N ALA A 167 1.32 -9.88 -8.27
CA ALA A 167 0.55 -8.67 -8.57
C ALA A 167 -0.17 -8.73 -9.91
N LEU A 168 0.43 -9.34 -10.94
CA LEU A 168 -0.12 -9.31 -12.30
C LEU A 168 -0.94 -10.56 -12.66
N PHE A 169 -0.73 -11.70 -12.00
CA PHE A 169 -1.32 -12.96 -12.44
C PHE A 169 -1.98 -13.76 -11.32
N LEU A 170 -1.25 -14.09 -10.25
CA LEU A 170 -1.70 -15.09 -9.29
C LEU A 170 -2.96 -14.65 -8.54
N VAL A 171 -3.01 -13.41 -8.05
CA VAL A 171 -4.19 -12.95 -7.30
C VAL A 171 -5.42 -12.82 -8.20
N GLU A 172 -5.25 -12.34 -9.45
CA GLU A 172 -6.36 -12.25 -10.41
C GLU A 172 -6.95 -13.64 -10.74
N LEU A 173 -6.09 -14.64 -10.92
CA LEU A 173 -6.50 -15.99 -11.33
C LEU A 173 -6.96 -16.86 -10.16
N LEU A 174 -6.30 -16.76 -9.01
CA LEU A 174 -6.46 -17.70 -7.89
C LEU A 174 -7.16 -17.07 -6.69
N GLY A 175 -7.12 -15.75 -6.52
CA GLY A 175 -7.46 -15.05 -5.27
C GLY A 175 -6.34 -15.13 -4.23
N PHE A 176 -6.52 -14.46 -3.09
CA PHE A 176 -5.50 -14.40 -2.04
C PHE A 176 -5.23 -15.77 -1.41
N SER A 177 -6.27 -16.51 -1.01
CA SER A 177 -6.13 -17.78 -0.28
C SER A 177 -5.43 -18.84 -1.12
N ASN A 178 -5.83 -19.02 -2.38
CA ASN A 178 -5.20 -20.02 -3.24
C ASN A 178 -3.77 -19.61 -3.66
N SER A 179 -3.50 -18.32 -3.81
CA SER A 179 -2.12 -17.84 -4.04
C SER A 179 -1.23 -18.12 -2.83
N LEU A 180 -1.73 -17.95 -1.60
CA LEU A 180 -1.03 -18.35 -0.38
C LEU A 180 -0.81 -19.86 -0.32
N MET A 181 -1.81 -20.67 -0.71
CA MET A 181 -1.67 -22.13 -0.80
C MET A 181 -0.62 -22.55 -1.82
N LEU A 182 -0.53 -21.87 -2.97
CA LEU A 182 0.53 -22.09 -3.96
C LEU A 182 1.91 -21.81 -3.36
N GLY A 183 2.07 -20.69 -2.66
CA GLY A 183 3.29 -20.38 -1.90
C GLY A 183 3.64 -21.49 -0.91
N ALA A 184 2.66 -21.96 -0.12
CA ALA A 184 2.88 -23.00 0.88
C ALA A 184 3.29 -24.32 0.23
N ALA A 185 2.63 -24.70 -0.86
CA ALA A 185 2.98 -25.89 -1.64
C ALA A 185 4.42 -25.81 -2.18
N CYS A 186 4.85 -24.64 -2.65
CA CYS A 186 6.23 -24.40 -3.07
C CYS A 186 7.21 -24.58 -1.90
N ASN A 187 6.97 -23.95 -0.73
CA ASN A 187 7.84 -24.10 0.44
C ASN A 187 7.89 -25.55 0.95
N PHE A 188 6.76 -26.25 1.02
CA PHE A 188 6.73 -27.67 1.42
C PHE A 188 7.44 -28.56 0.40
N SER A 189 7.34 -28.25 -0.90
CA SER A 189 8.10 -28.95 -1.94
C SER A 189 9.62 -28.75 -1.77
N ILE A 190 10.06 -27.52 -1.46
CA ILE A 190 11.46 -27.24 -1.12
C ILE A 190 11.89 -28.12 0.06
N ALA A 191 11.09 -28.16 1.13
CA ALA A 191 11.39 -28.95 2.32
C ALA A 191 11.51 -30.45 1.99
N ILE A 192 10.57 -31.03 1.23
CA ILE A 192 10.60 -32.44 0.80
C ILE A 192 11.87 -32.74 0.00
N ILE A 193 12.22 -31.89 -0.97
CA ILE A 193 13.46 -32.04 -1.75
C ILE A 193 14.68 -32.02 -0.82
N CYS A 194 14.72 -31.10 0.13
CA CYS A 194 15.81 -30.97 1.09
C CYS A 194 15.93 -32.19 2.03
N PHE A 195 14.82 -32.79 2.46
CA PHE A 195 14.85 -34.07 3.20
C PHE A 195 15.38 -35.21 2.34
N GLY A 196 15.06 -35.26 1.04
CA GLY A 196 15.60 -36.28 0.13
C GLY A 196 17.11 -36.16 -0.09
N LEU A 197 17.63 -34.92 -0.14
CA LEU A 197 19.07 -34.64 -0.26
C LEU A 197 19.88 -35.02 0.99
N LYS A 198 19.22 -35.27 2.13
CA LYS A 198 19.86 -35.67 3.38
C LYS A 198 20.63 -36.99 3.25
N ASN A 199 20.11 -37.95 2.48
CA ASN A 199 20.62 -39.32 2.42
C ASN A 199 21.84 -39.50 1.50
N SER A 200 22.33 -38.43 0.86
CA SER A 200 23.52 -38.48 0.01
C SER A 200 24.84 -38.23 0.76
N PHE A 201 24.82 -38.18 2.10
CA PHE A 201 25.99 -37.91 2.93
C PHE A 201 26.25 -39.04 3.93
N ASP A 202 27.14 -39.95 3.54
CA ASP A 202 28.02 -40.69 4.45
C ASP A 202 29.44 -40.26 4.09
N SER A 203 30.01 -39.30 4.82
CA SER A 203 31.45 -39.03 4.76
C SER A 203 31.89 -38.36 6.04
N ASP A 204 32.98 -38.88 6.59
CA ASP A 204 33.61 -38.41 7.81
C ASP A 204 33.82 -36.88 7.81
N PRO A 205 33.68 -36.24 8.98
CA PRO A 205 33.97 -34.82 9.12
C PRO A 205 35.46 -34.60 8.83
N ALA A 206 35.76 -34.06 7.65
CA ALA A 206 37.10 -33.58 7.37
C ALA A 206 37.47 -32.48 8.38
N PRO A 207 38.75 -32.37 8.80
CA PRO A 207 39.20 -31.33 9.70
C PRO A 207 38.78 -29.97 9.15
N VAL A 208 38.28 -29.11 10.02
CA VAL A 208 38.08 -27.69 9.70
C VAL A 208 39.45 -27.10 9.44
N GLU A 209 39.92 -27.13 8.19
CA GLU A 209 41.03 -26.29 7.79
C GLU A 209 40.59 -24.84 8.02
N GLN A 210 41.25 -24.20 8.97
CA GLN A 210 41.13 -22.77 9.18
C GLN A 210 41.34 -22.08 7.82
N PRO A 211 40.55 -21.04 7.50
CA PRO A 211 40.73 -20.33 6.24
C PRO A 211 42.20 -19.96 6.11
N VAL A 212 42.84 -20.38 5.02
CA VAL A 212 44.20 -19.95 4.66
C VAL A 212 44.19 -18.44 4.79
N SER A 213 44.83 -17.95 5.84
CA SER A 213 45.08 -16.54 6.07
C SER A 213 46.02 -16.11 4.96
N THR A 214 45.47 -15.82 3.79
CA THR A 214 46.17 -15.00 2.83
C THR A 214 46.34 -13.66 3.53
N ASN A 215 47.57 -13.39 3.98
CA ASN A 215 48.05 -12.10 4.40
C ASN A 215 47.83 -11.09 3.26
N ARG A 216 46.60 -10.62 3.10
CA ARG A 216 46.26 -9.45 2.30
C ARG A 216 45.75 -8.41 3.27
N HIS A 217 46.71 -7.58 3.69
CA HIS A 217 46.58 -6.36 4.49
C HIS A 217 45.87 -6.51 5.85
N ARG A 218 46.71 -6.53 6.91
CA ARG A 218 46.36 -5.90 8.19
C ARG A 218 46.01 -4.43 7.94
N ASP A 219 45.13 -3.91 8.79
CA ASP A 219 44.72 -2.51 8.96
C ASP A 219 43.51 -2.03 8.14
N SER A 220 42.32 -2.32 8.67
CA SER A 220 41.45 -1.25 9.19
C SER A 220 40.28 -1.88 9.95
N ALA A 221 40.19 -1.61 11.25
CA ALA A 221 38.90 -1.69 11.93
C ALA A 221 37.88 -0.87 11.11
N PRO A 222 36.60 -1.28 11.04
CA PRO A 222 35.61 -0.52 10.30
C PRO A 222 35.66 0.92 10.79
N SER A 223 35.96 1.84 9.87
CA SER A 223 35.76 3.25 10.18
C SER A 223 34.29 3.39 10.59
N ILE A 224 34.03 4.10 11.69
CA ILE A 224 32.67 4.45 12.10
C ILE A 224 31.83 5.01 10.94
N LEU A 225 32.52 5.60 9.96
CA LEU A 225 32.01 6.04 8.68
C LEU A 225 31.35 4.93 7.85
N THR A 226 31.90 3.70 7.76
CA THR A 226 31.26 2.60 7.01
C THR A 226 29.90 2.23 7.59
N TYR A 227 29.80 2.14 8.92
CA TYR A 227 28.52 1.88 9.60
C TYR A 227 27.56 3.05 9.46
N LEU A 228 28.05 4.29 9.56
CA LEU A 228 27.24 5.48 9.34
C LEU A 228 26.67 5.50 7.91
N ILE A 229 27.49 5.20 6.89
CA ILE A 229 27.03 5.13 5.51
C ILE A 229 25.95 4.07 5.37
N LEU A 230 26.20 2.84 5.84
CA LEU A 230 25.22 1.75 5.76
C LEU A 230 23.90 2.09 6.46
N PHE A 231 23.97 2.69 7.66
CA PHE A 231 22.78 3.10 8.41
C PHE A 231 21.99 4.18 7.66
N VAL A 232 22.64 5.27 7.25
CA VAL A 232 21.99 6.40 6.59
C VAL A 232 21.45 6.01 5.22
N THR A 233 22.17 5.22 4.42
CA THR A 233 21.66 4.77 3.13
C THR A 233 20.46 3.84 3.29
N GLY A 234 20.48 2.94 4.28
CA GLY A 234 19.33 2.08 4.60
C GLY A 234 18.11 2.89 5.07
N PHE A 235 18.34 3.83 5.98
CA PHE A 235 17.32 4.75 6.49
C PHE A 235 16.70 5.58 5.38
N CYS A 236 17.51 6.29 4.61
CA CYS A 236 17.01 7.15 3.54
C CYS A 236 16.35 6.34 2.42
N ALA A 237 16.89 5.17 2.04
CA ALA A 237 16.32 4.37 0.96
C ALA A 237 14.89 3.91 1.27
N LEU A 238 14.66 3.30 2.44
CA LEU A 238 13.32 2.83 2.81
C LEU A 238 12.37 3.97 3.24
N ALA A 239 12.89 5.05 3.82
CA ALA A 239 12.10 6.28 4.06
C ALA A 239 11.61 6.92 2.73
N MET A 240 12.51 7.01 1.75
CA MET A 240 12.18 7.52 0.42
C MET A 240 11.20 6.60 -0.30
N GLU A 241 11.32 5.27 -0.17
CA GLU A 241 10.38 4.31 -0.76
C GLU A 241 8.93 4.60 -0.35
N VAL A 242 8.65 4.74 0.95
CA VAL A 242 7.31 5.07 1.43
C VAL A 242 6.87 6.45 0.96
N THR A 243 7.80 7.41 0.90
CA THR A 243 7.51 8.77 0.41
C THR A 243 7.18 8.76 -1.08
N TRP A 244 7.84 7.94 -1.90
CA TRP A 244 7.57 7.79 -3.33
C TRP A 244 6.21 7.18 -3.58
N VAL A 245 5.81 6.17 -2.81
CA VAL A 245 4.46 5.56 -2.93
C VAL A 245 3.39 6.64 -2.81
N ARG A 246 3.49 7.52 -1.81
CA ARG A 246 2.55 8.65 -1.63
C ARG A 246 2.72 9.74 -2.69
N GLY A 247 3.97 10.13 -2.98
CA GLY A 247 4.28 11.21 -3.92
C GLY A 247 3.85 10.90 -5.35
N PHE A 248 4.01 9.66 -5.82
CA PHE A 248 3.66 9.24 -7.19
C PHE A 248 2.21 8.72 -7.31
N THR A 249 1.45 8.64 -6.22
CA THR A 249 0.02 8.29 -6.26
C THR A 249 -0.78 9.12 -7.30
N PRO A 250 -0.60 10.45 -7.44
CA PRO A 250 -1.32 11.25 -8.44
C PRO A 250 -1.00 10.87 -9.90
N VAL A 251 0.18 10.29 -10.14
CA VAL A 251 0.70 9.98 -11.48
C VAL A 251 0.38 8.53 -11.86
N VAL A 252 0.65 7.59 -10.94
CA VAL A 252 0.53 6.15 -11.19
C VAL A 252 -0.86 5.62 -10.81
N GLY A 253 -1.61 6.37 -9.98
CA GLY A 253 -2.93 6.01 -9.47
C GLY A 253 -2.85 5.17 -8.19
N THR A 254 -4.02 4.90 -7.60
CA THR A 254 -4.19 4.17 -6.32
C THR A 254 -4.35 2.66 -6.48
N THR A 255 -3.98 2.12 -7.65
CA THR A 255 -4.13 0.69 -7.94
C THR A 255 -3.04 -0.14 -7.28
N ILE A 256 -3.29 -1.44 -7.12
CA ILE A 256 -2.29 -2.39 -6.62
C ILE A 256 -1.04 -2.46 -7.52
N TYR A 257 -1.20 -2.21 -8.81
CA TYR A 257 -0.11 -2.23 -9.78
C TYR A 257 0.91 -1.13 -9.53
N SER A 258 0.50 0.01 -8.95
CA SER A 258 1.39 1.12 -8.63
C SER A 258 2.46 0.67 -7.63
N PHE A 259 2.04 0.07 -6.51
CA PHE A 259 2.94 -0.45 -5.49
C PHE A 259 3.84 -1.57 -6.02
N ALA A 260 3.24 -2.54 -6.72
CA ALA A 260 4.00 -3.66 -7.29
C ALA A 260 5.05 -3.20 -8.31
N SER A 261 4.74 -2.18 -9.12
CA SER A 261 5.67 -1.62 -10.10
C SER A 261 6.83 -0.89 -9.42
N THR A 262 6.57 -0.09 -8.39
CA THR A 262 7.62 0.58 -7.59
C THR A 262 8.58 -0.45 -6.98
N LEU A 263 8.05 -1.50 -6.34
CA LEU A 263 8.85 -2.55 -5.74
C LEU A 263 9.64 -3.35 -6.80
N ALA A 264 9.02 -3.68 -7.93
CA ALA A 264 9.70 -4.38 -9.03
C ALA A 264 10.85 -3.54 -9.62
N ILE A 265 10.66 -2.23 -9.82
CA ILE A 265 11.73 -1.33 -10.29
C ILE A 265 12.86 -1.25 -9.26
N TYR A 266 12.53 -1.12 -7.98
CA TYR A 266 13.50 -1.10 -6.89
C TYR A 266 14.36 -2.37 -6.87
N LEU A 267 13.72 -3.55 -6.91
CA LEU A 267 14.39 -4.84 -6.91
C LEU A 267 15.23 -5.05 -8.18
N LEU A 268 14.69 -4.72 -9.36
CA LEU A 268 15.42 -4.85 -10.62
C LEU A 268 16.67 -3.97 -10.63
N ALA A 269 16.54 -2.70 -10.24
CA ALA A 269 17.66 -1.77 -10.21
C ALA A 269 18.73 -2.20 -9.20
N THR A 270 18.34 -2.65 -8.01
CA THR A 270 19.31 -3.12 -7.00
C THR A 270 20.04 -4.39 -7.43
N ILE A 271 19.36 -5.34 -8.12
CA ILE A 271 19.99 -6.53 -8.71
C ILE A 271 21.01 -6.13 -9.77
N LEU A 272 20.64 -5.26 -10.70
CA LEU A 272 21.53 -4.79 -11.77
C LEU A 272 22.73 -4.03 -11.20
N GLY A 273 22.55 -3.23 -10.16
CA GLY A 273 23.63 -2.53 -9.46
C GLY A 273 24.61 -3.50 -8.80
N SER A 274 24.10 -4.57 -8.17
CA SER A 274 24.92 -5.62 -7.56
C SER A 274 25.68 -6.45 -8.61
N GLN A 275 25.08 -6.70 -9.78
CA GLN A 275 25.75 -7.35 -10.89
C GLN A 275 26.85 -6.47 -11.49
N TRP A 276 26.58 -5.17 -11.63
CA TRP A 276 27.56 -4.20 -12.10
C TRP A 276 28.77 -4.16 -11.16
N TYR A 277 28.55 -4.07 -9.84
CA TYR A 277 29.64 -4.14 -8.87
C TYR A 277 30.49 -5.41 -9.02
N ARG A 278 29.87 -6.58 -9.19
CA ARG A 278 30.59 -7.84 -9.40
C ARG A 278 31.43 -7.85 -10.67
N ARG A 279 30.89 -7.32 -11.77
CA ARG A 279 31.63 -7.16 -13.02
C ARG A 279 32.85 -6.25 -12.82
N ASP A 280 32.68 -5.13 -12.15
CA ASP A 280 33.77 -4.18 -11.89
C ASP A 280 34.84 -4.76 -10.96
N CYS A 281 34.46 -5.58 -9.98
CA CYS A 281 35.40 -6.35 -9.17
C CYS A 281 36.23 -7.32 -10.01
N ALA A 282 35.61 -8.03 -10.96
CA ALA A 282 36.34 -8.93 -11.87
C ALA A 282 37.31 -8.15 -12.77
N LEU A 283 36.93 -6.95 -13.19
CA LEU A 283 37.77 -6.05 -14.00
C LEU A 283 38.77 -5.23 -13.18
N LYS A 284 38.74 -5.31 -11.83
CA LYS A 284 39.53 -4.49 -10.90
C LYS A 284 39.33 -2.97 -11.08
N GLN A 285 38.15 -2.54 -11.52
CA GLN A 285 37.79 -1.16 -11.82
C GLN A 285 36.57 -0.69 -10.99
N THR A 286 36.64 -0.79 -9.66
CA THR A 286 35.51 -0.43 -8.81
C THR A 286 35.41 1.07 -8.57
N PHE A 287 34.20 1.63 -8.61
CA PHE A 287 33.96 3.03 -8.23
C PHE A 287 34.29 3.29 -6.76
N THR A 288 34.78 4.49 -6.47
CA THR A 288 35.08 4.92 -5.10
C THR A 288 33.80 5.17 -4.30
N THR A 289 33.89 5.08 -2.96
CA THR A 289 32.71 5.26 -2.10
C THR A 289 32.15 6.68 -2.21
N ALA A 290 33.04 7.68 -2.32
CA ALA A 290 32.65 9.07 -2.55
C ALA A 290 31.90 9.28 -3.87
N GLN A 291 32.35 8.65 -4.98
CA GLN A 291 31.63 8.73 -6.27
C GLN A 291 30.21 8.16 -6.16
N LEU A 292 30.06 7.01 -5.50
CA LEU A 292 28.76 6.35 -5.33
C LEU A 292 27.83 7.13 -4.39
N THR A 293 28.33 7.65 -3.27
CA THR A 293 27.53 8.50 -2.37
C THR A 293 27.15 9.82 -3.04
N GLY A 294 28.03 10.39 -3.88
CA GLY A 294 27.72 11.58 -4.67
C GLY A 294 26.66 11.31 -5.72
N ALA A 295 26.73 10.17 -6.43
CA ALA A 295 25.70 9.74 -7.36
C ALA A 295 24.36 9.50 -6.64
N CYS A 296 24.36 8.83 -5.48
CA CYS A 296 23.15 8.66 -4.66
C CYS A 296 22.55 10.01 -4.26
N PHE A 297 23.38 10.98 -3.85
CA PHE A 297 22.92 12.32 -3.48
C PHE A 297 22.25 13.03 -4.67
N LEU A 298 22.86 13.02 -5.85
CA LEU A 298 22.29 13.63 -7.05
C LEU A 298 20.99 12.92 -7.49
N PHE A 299 20.98 11.60 -7.54
CA PHE A 299 19.81 10.82 -7.96
C PHE A 299 18.67 10.84 -6.94
N ALA A 300 18.93 11.15 -5.66
CA ALA A 300 17.86 11.34 -4.67
C ALA A 300 16.89 12.47 -5.05
N PHE A 301 17.33 13.45 -5.86
CA PHE A 301 16.47 14.55 -6.31
C PHE A 301 15.67 14.22 -7.58
N PHE A 302 16.05 13.20 -8.36
CA PHE A 302 15.35 12.85 -9.61
C PHE A 302 13.85 12.59 -9.41
N PRO A 303 13.42 11.84 -8.38
CA PRO A 303 12.01 11.70 -8.05
C PRO A 303 11.26 13.02 -7.89
N ILE A 304 11.89 14.06 -7.35
CA ILE A 304 11.24 15.37 -7.13
C ILE A 304 10.98 16.05 -8.48
N PHE A 305 11.96 16.06 -9.38
CA PHE A 305 11.80 16.65 -10.71
C PHE A 305 10.79 15.88 -11.56
N MET A 306 10.84 14.55 -11.53
CA MET A 306 9.94 13.69 -12.32
C MET A 306 8.50 13.68 -11.78
N ASN A 307 8.31 14.06 -10.51
CA ASN A 307 6.99 14.24 -9.91
C ASN A 307 6.40 15.63 -10.19
N ASN A 308 7.08 16.49 -10.94
CA ASN A 308 6.55 17.82 -11.25
C ASN A 308 5.29 17.70 -12.15
N PRO A 309 4.13 18.22 -11.73
CA PRO A 309 2.89 18.13 -12.49
C PRO A 309 2.98 18.69 -13.92
N PHE A 310 3.89 19.64 -14.17
CA PHE A 310 4.07 20.26 -15.49
C PHE A 310 4.97 19.47 -16.44
N LEU A 311 5.70 18.46 -15.95
CA LEU A 311 6.74 17.76 -16.74
C LEU A 311 6.39 16.30 -17.07
N SER A 312 5.51 15.62 -16.33
CA SER A 312 5.47 14.16 -16.38
C SER A 312 4.54 13.58 -17.47
N PRO A 313 5.05 12.81 -18.47
CA PRO A 313 4.27 11.79 -19.15
C PRO A 313 4.06 10.57 -18.22
N LEU A 314 2.79 10.16 -18.03
CA LEU A 314 2.23 9.40 -16.90
C LEU A 314 2.89 8.06 -16.47
N GLY A 315 3.84 7.47 -17.22
CA GLY A 315 4.40 6.15 -16.88
C GLY A 315 5.92 6.02 -16.95
N GLN A 316 6.59 6.75 -17.85
CA GLN A 316 8.05 6.69 -18.01
C GLN A 316 8.79 7.42 -16.86
N SER A 317 8.10 8.31 -16.14
CA SER A 317 8.62 9.09 -15.02
C SER A 317 8.98 8.23 -13.80
N LEU A 318 8.27 7.13 -13.54
CA LEU A 318 8.53 6.26 -12.38
C LEU A 318 9.83 5.47 -12.54
N LEU A 319 10.05 4.87 -13.72
CA LEU A 319 11.29 4.14 -14.00
C LEU A 319 12.49 5.10 -14.01
N ALA A 320 12.38 6.22 -14.74
CA ALA A 320 13.47 7.18 -14.88
C ALA A 320 13.85 7.86 -13.55
N SER A 321 12.91 8.00 -12.61
CA SER A 321 13.18 8.59 -11.30
C SER A 321 13.82 7.62 -10.31
N LEU A 322 13.29 6.41 -10.19
CA LEU A 322 13.68 5.49 -9.13
C LEU A 322 14.92 4.67 -9.51
N PHE A 323 15.03 4.29 -10.78
CA PHE A 323 16.03 3.34 -11.25
C PHE A 323 17.48 3.82 -11.00
N PRO A 324 17.88 5.07 -11.31
CA PRO A 324 19.27 5.50 -11.09
C PRO A 324 19.71 5.44 -9.62
N PHE A 325 18.85 5.92 -8.72
CA PHE A 325 19.11 5.90 -7.29
C PHE A 325 19.23 4.46 -6.76
N CYS A 326 18.25 3.60 -7.08
CA CYS A 326 18.25 2.21 -6.64
C CYS A 326 19.40 1.39 -7.24
N LEU A 327 19.80 1.67 -8.49
CA LEU A 327 20.96 1.06 -9.14
C LEU A 327 22.25 1.42 -8.39
N THR A 328 22.44 2.70 -8.04
CA THR A 328 23.62 3.14 -7.27
C THR A 328 23.67 2.55 -5.86
N LEU A 329 22.53 2.44 -5.17
CA LEU A 329 22.44 1.75 -3.88
C LEU A 329 22.74 0.25 -3.98
N GLY A 330 22.25 -0.39 -5.05
CA GLY A 330 22.52 -1.79 -5.37
C GLY A 330 24.01 -2.08 -5.65
N TYR A 331 24.77 -1.08 -6.09
CA TYR A 331 26.22 -1.15 -6.21
C TYR A 331 26.91 -0.87 -4.86
N LEU A 332 26.53 0.24 -4.20
CA LEU A 332 27.18 0.74 -2.99
C LEU A 332 27.09 -0.24 -1.82
N THR A 333 25.92 -0.83 -1.60
CA THR A 333 25.66 -1.66 -0.41
C THR A 333 26.48 -2.95 -0.42
N PRO A 334 26.47 -3.78 -1.48
CA PRO A 334 27.32 -4.96 -1.56
C PRO A 334 28.80 -4.61 -1.48
N LYS A 335 29.24 -3.52 -2.13
CA LYS A 335 30.63 -3.06 -2.06
C LYS A 335 31.07 -2.80 -0.62
N LEU A 336 30.31 -2.04 0.16
CA LEU A 336 30.66 -1.71 1.54
C LEU A 336 30.68 -2.96 2.43
N ILE A 337 29.74 -3.88 2.21
CA ILE A 337 29.68 -5.15 2.94
C ILE A 337 30.87 -6.04 2.58
N ASP A 338 31.25 -6.14 1.31
CA ASP A 338 32.38 -6.97 0.86
C ASP A 338 33.72 -6.40 1.34
N GLN A 339 33.92 -5.08 1.22
CA GLN A 339 35.12 -4.39 1.73
C GLN A 339 35.25 -4.56 3.24
N TYR A 340 34.16 -4.40 3.99
CA TYR A 340 34.18 -4.57 5.43
C TYR A 340 34.39 -6.03 5.84
N SER A 341 33.66 -6.94 5.20
CA SER A 341 33.68 -8.34 5.60
C SER A 341 35.01 -9.01 5.29
N SER A 342 35.72 -8.59 4.23
CA SER A 342 36.93 -9.27 3.76
C SER A 342 36.76 -10.79 3.65
N GLY A 343 35.55 -11.24 3.28
CA GLY A 343 35.18 -12.65 3.20
C GLY A 343 34.73 -13.29 4.53
N ASN A 344 34.71 -12.55 5.65
CA ASN A 344 34.21 -13.01 6.95
C ASN A 344 32.68 -12.89 7.05
N PRO A 345 31.93 -14.01 7.12
CA PRO A 345 30.46 -13.97 7.16
C PRO A 345 29.87 -13.25 8.36
N ARG A 346 30.54 -13.31 9.53
CA ARG A 346 30.06 -12.66 10.76
C ARG A 346 30.13 -11.14 10.65
N GLN A 347 31.15 -10.63 9.95
CA GLN A 347 31.32 -9.21 9.69
C GLN A 347 30.34 -8.75 8.60
N ALA A 348 30.20 -9.50 7.51
CA ALA A 348 29.19 -9.23 6.49
C ALA A 348 27.78 -9.11 7.09
N GLY A 349 27.39 -10.06 7.94
CA GLY A 349 26.10 -10.05 8.63
C GLY A 349 25.90 -8.84 9.55
N ARG A 350 26.96 -8.39 10.26
CA ARG A 350 26.90 -7.19 11.11
C ARG A 350 26.69 -5.91 10.31
N ALA A 351 27.44 -5.72 9.23
CA ALA A 351 27.27 -4.56 8.35
C ALA A 351 25.87 -4.52 7.72
N TYR A 352 25.39 -5.67 7.24
CA TYR A 352 24.05 -5.78 6.68
C TYR A 352 22.96 -5.49 7.73
N ALA A 353 23.12 -5.96 8.97
CA ALA A 353 22.18 -5.68 10.05
C ALA A 353 22.04 -4.18 10.38
N ILE A 354 23.14 -3.41 10.30
CA ILE A 354 23.10 -1.95 10.52
C ILE A 354 22.32 -1.25 9.41
N ASN A 355 22.53 -1.66 8.15
CA ASN A 355 21.75 -1.15 7.03
C ASN A 355 20.26 -1.44 7.19
N ILE A 356 19.92 -2.68 7.57
CA ILE A 356 18.54 -3.05 7.88
C ILE A 356 17.99 -2.22 9.03
N PHE A 357 18.76 -2.00 10.11
CA PHE A 357 18.29 -1.21 11.25
C PHE A 357 17.93 0.22 10.85
N GLY A 358 18.76 0.86 10.00
CA GLY A 358 18.39 2.13 9.37
C GLY A 358 17.09 2.01 8.57
N GLY A 359 16.99 0.97 7.74
CA GLY A 359 15.80 0.68 6.93
C GLY A 359 14.51 0.42 7.73
N ILE A 360 14.59 -0.02 8.98
CA ILE A 360 13.43 -0.17 9.87
C ILE A 360 12.96 1.20 10.36
N LEU A 361 13.89 2.06 10.77
CA LEU A 361 13.56 3.39 11.30
C LEU A 361 13.08 4.35 10.21
N GLY A 362 13.57 4.21 8.97
CA GLY A 362 13.25 5.08 7.85
C GLY A 362 11.74 5.22 7.56
N PRO A 363 11.03 4.12 7.21
CA PRO A 363 9.58 4.11 6.94
C PRO A 363 8.74 4.70 8.07
N LEU A 364 9.07 4.36 9.31
CA LEU A 364 8.38 4.86 10.50
C LEU A 364 8.58 6.38 10.64
N PHE A 365 9.81 6.85 10.51
CA PHE A 365 10.12 8.28 10.61
C PHE A 365 9.48 9.09 9.46
N ALA A 366 9.50 8.55 8.24
CA ALA A 366 8.85 9.18 7.09
C ALA A 366 7.34 9.31 7.27
N SER A 367 6.66 8.21 7.66
CA SER A 367 5.19 8.14 7.68
C SER A 367 4.56 8.91 8.83
N TYR A 368 5.16 8.85 10.02
CA TYR A 368 4.58 9.44 11.23
C TYR A 368 5.07 10.86 11.51
N LEU A 369 6.25 11.24 11.02
CA LEU A 369 6.85 12.55 11.33
C LEU A 369 7.05 13.42 10.09
N LEU A 370 7.84 12.98 9.10
CA LEU A 370 8.26 13.86 8.01
C LEU A 370 7.10 14.23 7.06
N ILE A 371 6.34 13.25 6.59
CA ILE A 371 5.27 13.48 5.62
C ILE A 371 4.13 14.33 6.21
N PRO A 372 3.62 14.06 7.43
CA PRO A 372 2.60 14.92 8.03
C PRO A 372 3.09 16.35 8.27
N ALA A 373 4.35 16.53 8.69
CA ALA A 373 4.89 17.86 8.99
C ALA A 373 5.22 18.69 7.74
N PHE A 374 5.86 18.07 6.74
CA PHE A 374 6.48 18.79 5.62
C PHE A 374 5.90 18.47 4.25
N GLY A 375 5.08 17.42 4.13
CA GLY A 375 4.59 16.92 2.84
C GLY A 375 5.64 16.12 2.07
N THR A 376 5.26 15.59 0.92
CA THR A 376 6.09 14.63 0.14
C THR A 376 7.36 15.26 -0.43
N LYS A 377 7.26 16.44 -1.06
CA LYS A 377 8.40 17.15 -1.67
C LYS A 377 9.50 17.46 -0.67
N LEU A 378 9.18 18.15 0.43
CA LEU A 378 10.17 18.53 1.42
C LEU A 378 10.74 17.32 2.16
N THR A 379 9.94 16.27 2.38
CA THR A 379 10.44 15.01 2.95
C THR A 379 11.55 14.40 2.09
N LEU A 380 11.38 14.33 0.76
CA LEU A 380 12.43 13.81 -0.14
C LEU A 380 13.70 14.67 -0.09
N ILE A 381 13.56 16.00 -0.03
CA ILE A 381 14.71 16.91 0.10
C ILE A 381 15.44 16.65 1.42
N LEU A 382 14.72 16.59 2.54
CA LEU A 382 15.29 16.33 3.87
C LEU A 382 15.99 14.97 3.94
N LEU A 383 15.46 13.94 3.26
CA LEU A 383 16.10 12.61 3.19
C LEU A 383 17.33 12.58 2.27
N ALA A 384 17.43 13.49 1.29
CA ALA A 384 18.62 13.61 0.44
C ALA A 384 19.81 14.25 1.18
N LEU A 385 19.56 15.18 2.12
CA LEU A 385 20.62 15.92 2.82
C LEU A 385 21.60 15.03 3.61
N PRO A 386 21.18 14.03 4.39
CA PRO A 386 22.11 13.10 5.05
C PRO A 386 23.03 12.37 4.07
N ILE A 387 22.53 12.00 2.88
CA ILE A 387 23.34 11.36 1.84
C ILE A 387 24.38 12.36 1.28
N GLY A 388 24.00 13.63 1.11
CA GLY A 388 24.93 14.71 0.75
C GLY A 388 26.01 14.94 1.80
N GLY A 389 25.65 14.91 3.10
CA GLY A 389 26.60 14.98 4.21
C GLY A 389 27.63 13.84 4.16
N LEU A 390 27.19 12.61 3.91
CA LEU A 390 28.10 11.47 3.72
C LEU A 390 29.03 11.67 2.53
N PHE A 391 28.52 12.21 1.42
CA PHE A 391 29.33 12.51 0.25
C PHE A 391 30.47 13.50 0.60
N PHE A 392 30.18 14.58 1.34
CA PHE A 392 31.21 15.55 1.76
C PHE A 392 32.24 14.95 2.71
N ILE A 393 31.83 14.05 3.60
CA ILE A 393 32.77 13.32 4.47
C ILE A 393 33.65 12.39 3.62
N CYS A 394 33.07 11.67 2.65
CA CYS A 394 33.79 10.71 1.83
C CYS A 394 34.73 11.38 0.81
N ILE A 395 34.35 12.52 0.23
CA ILE A 395 35.17 13.18 -0.79
C ILE A 395 36.46 13.76 -0.23
N GLY A 396 36.49 14.10 1.07
CA GLY A 396 37.71 14.49 1.77
C GLY A 396 38.81 13.42 1.75
N SER A 397 38.45 12.14 1.58
CA SER A 397 39.39 11.01 1.51
C SER A 397 39.97 10.73 0.11
N LEU A 398 39.43 11.35 -0.95
CA LEU A 398 39.92 11.16 -2.31
C LEU A 398 41.08 12.11 -2.63
N ASN A 399 42.13 11.64 -3.30
CA ASN A 399 43.21 12.49 -3.82
C ASN A 399 42.78 13.18 -5.14
N THR A 400 41.62 13.84 -5.14
CA THR A 400 41.04 14.58 -6.27
C THR A 400 41.37 16.06 -6.21
N SER A 401 41.42 16.71 -7.38
CA SER A 401 41.64 18.15 -7.44
C SER A 401 40.54 18.90 -6.68
N PRO A 402 40.87 19.99 -5.96
CA PRO A 402 39.89 20.78 -5.21
C PRO A 402 38.75 21.28 -6.11
N LEU A 403 39.03 21.54 -7.38
CA LEU A 403 38.04 21.93 -8.39
C LEU A 403 36.93 20.89 -8.58
N LEU A 404 37.26 19.59 -8.67
CA LEU A 404 36.27 18.52 -8.82
C LEU A 404 35.37 18.37 -7.57
N ARG A 405 35.93 18.64 -6.38
CA ARG A 405 35.17 18.63 -5.13
C ARG A 405 34.17 19.77 -5.08
N TRP A 406 34.60 20.97 -5.48
CA TRP A 406 33.74 22.14 -5.59
C TRP A 406 32.66 21.97 -6.64
N THR A 407 32.96 21.40 -7.82
CA THR A 407 31.93 21.22 -8.86
C THR A 407 30.83 20.26 -8.44
N ILE A 408 31.15 19.11 -7.83
CA ILE A 408 30.13 18.17 -7.36
C ILE A 408 29.34 18.76 -6.18
N GLY A 409 30.01 19.43 -5.23
CA GLY A 409 29.34 20.11 -4.12
C GLY A 409 28.40 21.22 -4.60
N LEU A 410 28.85 22.03 -5.58
CA LEU A 410 28.04 23.08 -6.21
C LEU A 410 26.88 22.47 -6.97
N THR A 411 27.09 21.38 -7.72
CA THR A 411 26.02 20.69 -8.45
C THR A 411 24.96 20.17 -7.50
N GLY A 412 25.33 19.47 -6.42
CA GLY A 412 24.36 19.01 -5.43
C GLY A 412 23.62 20.14 -4.72
N THR A 413 24.30 21.25 -4.42
CA THR A 413 23.67 22.47 -3.88
C THR A 413 22.70 23.08 -4.89
N CYS A 414 23.10 23.20 -6.16
CA CYS A 414 22.24 23.68 -7.25
C CYS A 414 21.03 22.78 -7.43
N PHE A 415 21.17 21.45 -7.39
CA PHE A 415 20.04 20.52 -7.45
C PHE A 415 19.10 20.67 -6.24
N THR A 416 19.65 20.92 -5.06
CA THR A 416 18.85 21.18 -3.84
C THR A 416 18.06 22.47 -4.00
N LEU A 417 18.71 23.58 -4.39
CA LEU A 417 18.07 24.87 -4.64
C LEU A 417 17.05 24.77 -5.78
N ALA A 418 17.40 24.08 -6.86
CA ALA A 418 16.51 23.79 -7.98
C ALA A 418 15.27 23.01 -7.53
N SER A 419 15.44 21.99 -6.69
CA SER A 419 14.35 21.22 -6.12
C SER A 419 13.46 22.09 -5.23
N ILE A 420 14.02 23.00 -4.44
CA ILE A 420 13.23 23.90 -3.58
C ILE A 420 12.44 24.90 -4.41
N PHE A 421 13.11 25.64 -5.30
CA PHE A 421 12.55 26.84 -5.95
C PHE A 421 11.93 26.62 -7.33
N PHE A 422 12.36 25.59 -8.07
CA PHE A 422 11.98 25.39 -9.47
C PHE A 422 11.15 24.13 -9.72
N THR A 423 10.87 23.33 -8.70
CA THR A 423 9.92 22.21 -8.81
C THR A 423 8.63 22.50 -8.08
N THR A 424 7.52 22.01 -8.62
CA THR A 424 6.20 22.13 -8.02
C THR A 424 5.70 20.74 -7.68
N SER A 425 4.98 20.61 -6.56
CA SER A 425 4.37 19.33 -6.16
C SER A 425 2.86 19.34 -6.41
N PHE A 426 2.23 18.17 -6.47
CA PHE A 426 0.76 18.06 -6.57
C PHE A 426 -0.01 18.65 -5.37
N GLU A 427 0.70 18.92 -4.27
CA GLU A 427 0.19 19.54 -3.04
C GLU A 427 0.33 21.08 -3.06
N ASP A 428 1.09 21.64 -4.00
CA ASP A 428 1.50 23.03 -3.97
C ASP A 428 0.36 23.98 -4.41
N PRO A 429 0.02 25.02 -3.60
CA PRO A 429 -0.92 26.05 -4.03
C PRO A 429 -0.55 26.71 -5.36
N ALA A 430 0.74 26.79 -5.71
CA ALA A 430 1.18 27.32 -7.00
C ALA A 430 0.65 26.52 -8.20
N PHE A 431 0.43 25.21 -8.03
CA PHE A 431 -0.19 24.35 -9.05
C PHE A 431 -1.72 24.34 -8.96
N ARG A 432 -2.27 24.45 -7.74
CA ARG A 432 -3.71 24.26 -7.48
C ARG A 432 -4.55 25.54 -7.54
N GLY A 433 -3.90 26.70 -7.57
CA GLY A 433 -4.56 28.00 -7.58
C GLY A 433 -4.58 28.66 -6.20
N LYS A 434 -4.75 29.98 -6.20
CA LYS A 434 -4.83 30.78 -4.96
C LYS A 434 -6.00 30.30 -4.10
N GLY A 435 -5.80 30.35 -2.78
CA GLY A 435 -6.81 29.90 -1.82
C GLY A 435 -6.95 28.38 -1.69
N THR A 436 -5.97 27.60 -2.15
CA THR A 436 -5.94 26.14 -1.91
C THR A 436 -5.67 25.85 -0.43
N LEU A 437 -6.54 25.05 0.19
CA LEU A 437 -6.34 24.49 1.53
C LEU A 437 -5.57 23.17 1.42
N VAL A 438 -4.46 23.05 2.15
CA VAL A 438 -3.64 21.83 2.20
C VAL A 438 -3.58 21.35 3.65
N LEU A 439 -4.07 20.14 3.90
CA LEU A 439 -4.06 19.49 5.20
C LEU A 439 -3.31 18.17 5.10
N ARG A 440 -2.43 17.90 6.06
CA ARG A 440 -1.58 16.71 6.06
C ARG A 440 -1.80 15.93 7.36
N ASP A 441 -2.03 14.63 7.22
CA ASP A 441 -2.01 13.70 8.33
C ASP A 441 -1.27 12.39 7.94
N HIS A 442 -1.19 11.48 8.91
CA HIS A 442 -0.55 10.17 8.76
C HIS A 442 -1.32 9.24 7.81
N THR A 443 -2.61 9.51 7.56
CA THR A 443 -3.46 8.72 6.66
C THR A 443 -3.31 9.19 5.21
N ALA A 444 -3.45 10.51 4.95
CA ALA A 444 -3.39 11.09 3.63
C ALA A 444 -3.07 12.61 3.62
N THR A 445 -2.75 13.12 2.43
CA THR A 445 -2.70 14.57 2.17
C THR A 445 -4.01 14.97 1.52
N VAL A 446 -4.74 15.91 2.13
CA VAL A 446 -6.00 16.44 1.61
C VAL A 446 -5.75 17.83 1.03
N THR A 447 -6.19 18.04 -0.20
CA THR A 447 -6.19 19.37 -0.82
C THR A 447 -7.60 19.74 -1.26
N ALA A 448 -8.05 20.93 -0.87
CA ALA A 448 -9.30 21.53 -1.33
C ALA A 448 -8.98 22.82 -2.08
N SER A 449 -9.47 22.94 -3.32
CA SER A 449 -9.16 24.06 -4.22
C SER A 449 -10.36 24.41 -5.09
N GLY A 450 -10.33 25.59 -5.73
CA GLY A 450 -11.35 26.07 -6.66
C GLY A 450 -12.33 27.06 -6.05
N GLU A 451 -13.17 27.67 -6.89
CA GLU A 451 -14.16 28.68 -6.50
C GLU A 451 -15.57 28.28 -6.97
N GLY A 452 -16.60 28.80 -6.30
CA GLY A 452 -18.00 28.51 -6.65
C GLY A 452 -18.30 27.00 -6.73
N MET A 453 -18.89 26.57 -7.85
CA MET A 453 -19.22 25.17 -8.15
C MET A 453 -18.03 24.36 -8.70
N GLU A 454 -16.89 24.99 -8.97
CA GLU A 454 -15.67 24.32 -9.45
C GLU A 454 -14.77 23.83 -8.30
N LYS A 455 -15.22 24.01 -7.05
CA LYS A 455 -14.52 23.47 -5.88
C LYS A 455 -14.35 21.97 -6.02
N SER A 456 -13.14 21.50 -5.72
CA SER A 456 -12.76 20.09 -5.81
C SER A 456 -12.04 19.62 -4.55
N LEU A 457 -12.29 18.38 -4.17
CA LEU A 457 -11.60 17.70 -3.09
C LEU A 457 -10.66 16.66 -3.67
N ARG A 458 -9.43 16.61 -3.16
CA ARG A 458 -8.46 15.59 -3.53
C ARG A 458 -7.80 14.98 -2.31
N VAL A 459 -7.53 13.68 -2.39
CA VAL A 459 -6.84 12.91 -1.35
C VAL A 459 -5.65 12.23 -2.02
N ASN A 460 -4.44 12.47 -1.51
CA ASN A 460 -3.17 12.08 -2.12
C ASN A 460 -3.08 12.48 -3.61
N GLY A 461 -3.61 13.67 -3.93
CA GLY A 461 -3.66 14.26 -5.27
C GLY A 461 -4.70 13.68 -6.24
N ILE A 462 -5.37 12.58 -5.87
CA ILE A 462 -6.47 11.98 -6.64
C ILE A 462 -7.76 12.75 -6.41
N GLY A 463 -8.47 13.07 -7.49
CA GLY A 463 -9.77 13.74 -7.42
C GLY A 463 -10.83 12.84 -6.82
N ILE A 464 -11.43 13.28 -5.71
CA ILE A 464 -12.47 12.52 -5.01
C ILE A 464 -13.85 12.92 -5.51
N THR A 465 -14.16 14.21 -5.48
CA THR A 465 -15.50 14.69 -5.86
C THR A 465 -15.45 16.17 -6.25
N LEU A 466 -16.58 16.64 -6.81
CA LEU A 466 -16.92 18.03 -7.14
C LEU A 466 -18.26 18.37 -6.48
N LEU A 467 -18.64 19.64 -6.42
CA LEU A 467 -19.99 20.02 -5.98
C LEU A 467 -21.02 19.57 -7.03
N THR A 468 -21.88 18.63 -6.67
CA THR A 468 -22.82 17.99 -7.61
C THR A 468 -24.12 17.53 -6.94
N PRO A 469 -25.29 17.70 -7.58
CA PRO A 469 -26.55 17.17 -7.04
C PRO A 469 -26.56 15.66 -6.78
N ILE A 470 -25.65 14.90 -7.39
CA ILE A 470 -25.51 13.45 -7.21
C ILE A 470 -25.30 13.09 -5.73
N THR A 471 -24.43 13.81 -5.02
CA THR A 471 -24.13 13.55 -3.61
C THR A 471 -25.29 13.96 -2.68
N LYS A 472 -26.12 14.92 -3.10
CA LYS A 472 -27.39 15.23 -2.43
C LYS A 472 -28.42 14.10 -2.61
N MET A 473 -28.51 13.57 -3.82
CA MET A 473 -29.42 12.45 -4.12
C MET A 473 -29.06 11.16 -3.39
N MET A 474 -27.78 10.93 -3.07
CA MET A 474 -27.37 9.83 -2.19
C MET A 474 -28.18 9.84 -0.87
N ALA A 475 -28.38 11.00 -0.25
CA ALA A 475 -29.20 11.10 0.96
C ALA A 475 -30.70 11.12 0.65
N HIS A 476 -31.15 12.04 -0.20
CA HIS A 476 -32.58 12.29 -0.39
C HIS A 476 -33.33 11.12 -1.02
N LEU A 477 -32.70 10.37 -1.93
CA LEU A 477 -33.34 9.28 -2.65
C LEU A 477 -33.77 8.11 -1.72
N PRO A 478 -32.86 7.45 -0.97
CA PRO A 478 -33.25 6.36 -0.07
C PRO A 478 -34.16 6.84 1.07
N LEU A 479 -33.94 8.04 1.62
CA LEU A 479 -34.76 8.57 2.72
C LEU A 479 -36.21 8.83 2.31
N ALA A 480 -36.44 9.28 1.06
CA ALA A 480 -37.78 9.56 0.57
C ALA A 480 -38.47 8.33 -0.04
N ILE A 481 -37.71 7.34 -0.54
CA ILE A 481 -38.25 6.05 -1.01
C ILE A 481 -38.77 5.20 0.14
N ARG A 482 -38.10 5.25 1.30
CA ARG A 482 -38.56 4.55 2.50
C ARG A 482 -39.99 4.97 2.85
N GLU A 483 -40.88 3.98 2.99
CA GLU A 483 -42.31 4.21 3.26
C GLU A 483 -42.53 4.80 4.65
N GLU A 484 -41.86 4.23 5.64
CA GLU A 484 -41.86 4.75 6.99
C GLU A 484 -40.96 5.97 7.12
N LYS A 485 -41.33 6.90 8.01
CA LYS A 485 -40.51 8.08 8.32
C LYS A 485 -39.16 7.66 8.92
N PRO A 486 -38.01 8.02 8.31
CA PRO A 486 -36.69 7.67 8.84
C PRO A 486 -36.42 8.40 10.16
N LYS A 487 -35.66 7.75 11.05
CA LYS A 487 -35.24 8.27 12.35
C LYS A 487 -33.72 8.29 12.50
N SER A 488 -33.02 7.46 11.74
CA SER A 488 -31.57 7.27 11.84
C SER A 488 -30.92 7.03 10.48
N GLY A 489 -29.71 7.57 10.30
CA GLY A 489 -28.91 7.39 9.10
C GLY A 489 -27.41 7.25 9.42
N LEU A 490 -26.72 6.43 8.64
CA LEU A 490 -25.27 6.27 8.67
C LEU A 490 -24.68 6.60 7.31
N ILE A 491 -23.61 7.38 7.28
CA ILE A 491 -22.83 7.71 6.09
C ILE A 491 -21.41 7.17 6.27
N ILE A 492 -20.91 6.43 5.29
CA ILE A 492 -19.50 5.99 5.21
C ILE A 492 -18.83 6.72 4.05
N ALA A 493 -17.71 7.37 4.36
CA ALA A 493 -17.00 8.37 3.56
C ALA A 493 -17.77 9.71 3.50
N LEU A 494 -17.15 10.77 4.02
CA LEU A 494 -17.74 12.12 4.09
C LEU A 494 -17.63 12.86 2.76
N GLY A 495 -16.53 12.67 2.04
CA GLY A 495 -16.20 13.46 0.86
C GLY A 495 -16.12 14.95 1.21
N MET A 496 -16.83 15.81 0.47
CA MET A 496 -16.94 17.23 0.83
C MET A 496 -17.92 17.52 1.98
N GLY A 497 -18.74 16.54 2.38
CA GLY A 497 -19.82 16.71 3.37
C GLY A 497 -21.19 17.06 2.78
N ALA A 498 -21.37 17.04 1.46
CA ALA A 498 -22.65 17.32 0.81
C ALA A 498 -23.75 16.34 1.25
N THR A 499 -23.45 15.03 1.25
CA THR A 499 -24.38 13.98 1.69
C THR A 499 -24.71 14.11 3.18
N LEU A 500 -23.74 14.48 4.02
CA LEU A 500 -23.96 14.76 5.43
C LEU A 500 -24.93 15.94 5.63
N ARG A 501 -24.71 17.08 4.94
CA ARG A 501 -25.62 18.24 4.96
C ARG A 501 -27.04 17.84 4.53
N SER A 502 -27.12 17.07 3.45
CA SER A 502 -28.39 16.60 2.88
C SER A 502 -29.15 15.71 3.86
N MET A 503 -28.47 14.76 4.51
CA MET A 503 -29.08 13.86 5.49
C MET A 503 -29.46 14.61 6.79
N ALA A 504 -28.62 15.52 7.29
CA ALA A 504 -28.92 16.34 8.46
C ALA A 504 -30.17 17.22 8.26
N SER A 505 -30.44 17.67 7.02
CA SER A 505 -31.63 18.45 6.69
C SER A 505 -32.97 17.71 6.94
N TRP A 506 -32.94 16.40 7.16
CA TRP A 506 -34.12 15.61 7.53
C TRP A 506 -34.47 15.67 9.02
N GLY A 507 -33.56 16.18 9.87
CA GLY A 507 -33.76 16.23 11.32
C GLY A 507 -33.79 14.86 11.99
N ILE A 508 -33.08 13.89 11.41
CA ILE A 508 -32.92 12.52 11.94
C ILE A 508 -31.58 12.39 12.68
N GLN A 509 -31.36 11.31 13.42
CA GLN A 509 -30.03 11.02 13.97
C GLN A 509 -29.07 10.62 12.85
N VAL A 510 -27.94 11.31 12.69
CA VAL A 510 -26.97 11.08 11.61
C VAL A 510 -25.61 10.77 12.19
N LYS A 511 -25.06 9.61 11.80
CA LYS A 511 -23.65 9.29 12.03
C LYS A 511 -22.90 9.33 10.70
N CYS A 512 -21.72 9.92 10.68
CA CYS A 512 -20.83 9.90 9.52
C CYS A 512 -19.47 9.37 9.94
N VAL A 513 -19.01 8.33 9.25
CA VAL A 513 -17.72 7.70 9.49
C VAL A 513 -16.77 8.07 8.36
N GLU A 514 -15.69 8.76 8.72
CA GLU A 514 -14.66 9.24 7.78
C GLU A 514 -13.28 8.71 8.20
N LEU A 515 -12.57 8.11 7.25
CA LEU A 515 -11.26 7.50 7.48
C LEU A 515 -10.17 8.56 7.69
N VAL A 516 -10.26 9.69 6.98
CA VAL A 516 -9.21 10.71 6.90
C VAL A 516 -9.62 11.94 7.72
N PRO A 517 -9.04 12.18 8.91
CA PRO A 517 -9.42 13.32 9.75
C PRO A 517 -9.27 14.68 9.05
N SER A 518 -8.31 14.82 8.12
CA SER A 518 -8.19 16.04 7.31
C SER A 518 -9.36 16.30 6.35
N VAL A 519 -10.12 15.27 5.94
CA VAL A 519 -11.33 15.45 5.11
C VAL A 519 -12.42 16.15 5.92
N VAL A 520 -12.62 15.76 7.18
CA VAL A 520 -13.55 16.43 8.10
C VAL A 520 -13.18 17.90 8.28
N ARG A 521 -11.89 18.17 8.53
CA ARG A 521 -11.37 19.55 8.67
C ARG A 521 -11.46 20.39 7.38
N ALA A 522 -11.55 19.75 6.22
CA ALA A 522 -11.69 20.44 4.94
C ALA A 522 -13.14 20.86 4.63
N MET A 523 -14.15 20.30 5.30
CA MET A 523 -15.57 20.60 5.05
C MET A 523 -15.92 22.10 5.04
N PRO A 524 -15.41 22.95 5.97
CA PRO A 524 -15.67 24.39 5.97
C PRO A 524 -15.15 25.14 4.73
N TYR A 525 -14.22 24.56 3.98
CA TYR A 525 -13.79 25.11 2.69
C TYR A 525 -14.92 25.09 1.67
N PHE A 526 -15.71 24.02 1.66
CA PHE A 526 -16.77 23.80 0.68
C PHE A 526 -18.06 24.50 1.07
N PHE A 527 -18.43 24.44 2.35
CA PHE A 527 -19.74 24.87 2.85
C PHE A 527 -19.60 25.89 3.98
N ARG A 528 -20.28 27.04 3.84
CA ARG A 528 -20.26 28.11 4.85
C ARG A 528 -20.92 27.71 6.18
N ASP A 529 -21.90 26.83 6.11
CA ASP A 529 -22.65 26.30 7.26
C ASP A 529 -22.03 25.01 7.83
N ALA A 530 -20.87 24.55 7.34
CA ALA A 530 -20.23 23.30 7.78
C ALA A 530 -20.11 23.21 9.30
N THR A 531 -19.58 24.24 9.96
CA THR A 531 -19.40 24.28 11.41
C THR A 531 -20.74 24.20 12.15
N LEU A 532 -21.81 24.77 11.60
CA LEU A 532 -23.14 24.67 12.20
C LEU A 532 -23.63 23.23 12.12
N ILE A 533 -23.50 22.59 10.96
CA ILE A 533 -23.94 21.20 10.73
C ILE A 533 -23.16 20.22 11.61
N LEU A 534 -21.83 20.35 11.66
CA LEU A 534 -20.96 19.48 12.45
C LEU A 534 -21.21 19.59 13.96
N ASN A 535 -21.79 20.70 14.43
CA ASN A 535 -22.10 20.94 15.84
C ASN A 535 -23.59 20.68 16.18
N GLN A 536 -24.40 20.18 15.24
CA GLN A 536 -25.79 19.85 15.55
C GLN A 536 -25.84 18.64 16.50
N PRO A 537 -26.72 18.64 17.52
CA PRO A 537 -26.77 17.58 18.53
C PRO A 537 -27.21 16.21 17.98
N HIS A 538 -27.77 16.16 16.77
CA HIS A 538 -28.18 14.93 16.09
C HIS A 538 -27.19 14.50 15.00
N VAL A 539 -26.03 15.16 14.89
CA VAL A 539 -24.97 14.83 13.93
C VAL A 539 -23.72 14.43 14.69
N GLU A 540 -23.23 13.22 14.44
CA GLU A 540 -21.99 12.70 15.00
C GLU A 540 -21.03 12.32 13.87
N VAL A 541 -19.85 12.94 13.83
CA VAL A 541 -18.78 12.58 12.88
C VAL A 541 -17.69 11.81 13.61
N ILE A 542 -17.38 10.61 13.12
CA ILE A 542 -16.51 9.63 13.76
C ILE A 542 -15.32 9.37 12.84
N VAL A 543 -14.10 9.53 13.36
CA VAL A 543 -12.87 9.19 12.64
C VAL A 543 -12.55 7.71 12.85
N ASP A 544 -12.93 6.87 11.89
CA ASP A 544 -12.79 5.41 11.94
C ASP A 544 -12.86 4.84 10.52
N ASP A 545 -12.52 3.56 10.34
CA ASP A 545 -12.78 2.86 9.09
C ASP A 545 -14.26 2.44 9.08
N GLY A 546 -14.97 2.72 7.98
CA GLY A 546 -16.41 2.45 7.88
C GLY A 546 -16.77 0.98 8.08
N ARG A 547 -15.91 0.06 7.60
CA ARG A 547 -16.12 -1.38 7.77
C ARG A 547 -15.83 -1.81 9.20
N ARG A 548 -14.77 -1.31 9.81
CA ARG A 548 -14.43 -1.54 11.23
C ARG A 548 -15.53 -1.02 12.15
N PHE A 549 -16.02 0.19 11.92
CA PHE A 549 -17.11 0.80 12.67
C PHE A 549 -18.36 -0.09 12.65
N LEU A 550 -18.78 -0.55 11.46
CA LEU A 550 -19.95 -1.42 11.33
C LEU A 550 -19.78 -2.76 12.06
N LYS A 551 -18.58 -3.36 12.03
CA LYS A 551 -18.28 -4.59 12.77
C LYS A 551 -18.40 -4.40 14.29
N ARG A 552 -18.03 -3.21 14.79
CA ARG A 552 -17.98 -2.86 16.20
C ARG A 552 -19.33 -2.40 16.77
N THR A 553 -20.05 -1.57 16.03
CA THR A 553 -21.32 -1.01 16.50
C THR A 553 -22.41 -2.09 16.56
N ARG A 554 -23.31 -1.94 17.53
CA ARG A 554 -24.57 -2.69 17.62
C ARG A 554 -25.78 -1.87 17.19
N GLU A 555 -25.57 -0.59 16.92
CA GLU A 555 -26.61 0.31 16.43
C GLU A 555 -27.07 -0.13 15.05
N LYS A 556 -28.37 0.03 14.79
CA LYS A 556 -28.99 -0.22 13.50
C LYS A 556 -29.57 1.08 12.95
N PHE A 557 -29.55 1.20 11.63
CA PHE A 557 -29.91 2.42 10.93
C PHE A 557 -31.04 2.19 9.93
N ASP A 558 -31.89 3.20 9.75
CA ASP A 558 -32.96 3.15 8.74
C ASP A 558 -32.41 3.33 7.32
N VAL A 559 -31.36 4.13 7.19
CA VAL A 559 -30.62 4.29 5.94
C VAL A 559 -29.12 4.20 6.19
N ILE A 560 -28.43 3.36 5.42
CA ILE A 560 -26.96 3.34 5.36
C ILE A 560 -26.54 3.80 3.98
N ILE A 561 -25.59 4.73 3.90
CA ILE A 561 -25.04 5.28 2.67
C ILE A 561 -23.56 4.99 2.63
N ILE A 562 -23.08 4.50 1.50
CA ILE A 562 -21.65 4.57 1.18
C ILE A 562 -21.42 5.38 -0.09
N ASP A 563 -20.43 6.28 -0.02
CA ASP A 563 -19.91 7.05 -1.15
C ASP A 563 -18.38 6.83 -1.28
N PRO A 564 -17.94 5.64 -1.68
CA PRO A 564 -16.51 5.35 -1.75
C PRO A 564 -15.84 6.25 -2.80
N PRO A 565 -14.71 6.91 -2.49
CA PRO A 565 -13.99 7.72 -3.45
C PRO A 565 -13.62 6.93 -4.72
N PRO A 566 -13.82 7.50 -5.92
CA PRO A 566 -13.35 6.91 -7.17
C PRO A 566 -11.81 6.91 -7.27
N PRO A 567 -11.21 6.02 -8.07
CA PRO A 567 -11.84 4.98 -8.89
C PRO A 567 -12.24 3.73 -8.10
N VAL A 568 -13.17 2.93 -8.64
CA VAL A 568 -13.64 1.68 -8.00
C VAL A 568 -12.55 0.61 -7.89
N GLU A 569 -11.49 0.73 -8.68
CA GLU A 569 -10.30 -0.12 -8.62
C GLU A 569 -9.29 0.30 -7.55
N SER A 570 -9.56 1.39 -6.82
CA SER A 570 -8.66 1.88 -5.77
C SER A 570 -8.51 0.83 -4.68
N ALA A 571 -7.26 0.49 -4.38
CA ALA A 571 -6.92 -0.54 -3.41
C ALA A 571 -7.32 -0.18 -1.96
N SER A 572 -7.79 1.05 -1.73
CA SER A 572 -8.24 1.61 -0.45
C SER A 572 -9.73 1.46 -0.18
N THR A 573 -10.55 1.32 -1.22
CA THR A 573 -12.03 1.39 -1.12
C THR A 573 -12.74 0.26 -1.84
N SER A 574 -12.02 -0.48 -2.66
CA SER A 574 -12.47 -1.66 -3.39
C SER A 574 -13.31 -2.65 -2.57
N LEU A 575 -12.91 -2.94 -1.33
CA LEU A 575 -13.58 -3.92 -0.48
C LEU A 575 -14.90 -3.44 0.12
N LEU A 576 -15.23 -2.14 0.00
CA LEU A 576 -16.57 -1.62 0.32
C LEU A 576 -17.64 -2.04 -0.70
N TYR A 577 -17.24 -2.70 -1.79
CA TYR A 577 -18.13 -3.31 -2.77
C TYR A 577 -18.23 -4.84 -2.63
N SER A 578 -17.53 -5.43 -1.65
CA SER A 578 -17.50 -6.88 -1.46
C SER A 578 -18.82 -7.41 -0.90
N ARG A 579 -19.13 -8.67 -1.24
CA ARG A 579 -20.24 -9.40 -0.64
C ARG A 579 -20.15 -9.46 0.89
N GLU A 580 -18.94 -9.65 1.43
CA GLU A 580 -18.71 -9.70 2.87
C GLU A 580 -19.00 -8.35 3.55
N PHE A 581 -18.68 -7.22 2.90
CA PHE A 581 -19.09 -5.90 3.36
C PHE A 581 -20.61 -5.71 3.31
N ASN A 582 -21.26 -6.09 2.21
CA ASN A 582 -22.71 -6.01 2.06
C ASN A 582 -23.45 -6.80 3.16
N LYS A 583 -22.92 -7.97 3.56
CA LYS A 583 -23.46 -8.75 4.70
C LYS A 583 -23.39 -7.98 6.02
N ILE A 584 -22.26 -7.34 6.30
CA ILE A 584 -22.09 -6.51 7.50
C ILE A 584 -23.12 -5.36 7.51
N VAL A 585 -23.34 -4.72 6.35
CA VAL A 585 -24.35 -3.66 6.21
C VAL A 585 -25.76 -4.20 6.47
N ALA A 586 -26.12 -5.34 5.88
CA ALA A 586 -27.45 -5.95 6.06
C ALA A 586 -27.77 -6.22 7.54
N GLU A 587 -26.79 -6.67 8.32
CA GLU A 587 -26.95 -6.90 9.77
C GLU A 587 -27.14 -5.60 10.59
N ARG A 588 -26.79 -4.44 10.02
CA ARG A 588 -26.87 -3.12 10.67
C ARG A 588 -28.01 -2.27 10.13
N LEU A 589 -28.86 -2.80 9.27
CA LEU A 589 -30.12 -2.16 8.89
C LEU A 589 -31.24 -2.48 9.88
N ASN A 590 -32.08 -1.48 10.15
CA ASN A 590 -33.39 -1.70 10.75
C ASN A 590 -34.30 -2.46 9.78
N GLU A 591 -35.42 -2.96 10.30
CA GLU A 591 -36.47 -3.54 9.48
C GLU A 591 -37.00 -2.50 8.48
N GLY A 592 -37.09 -2.88 7.20
CA GLY A 592 -37.43 -1.94 6.12
C GLY A 592 -36.35 -0.87 5.85
N GLY A 593 -35.15 -1.02 6.40
CA GLY A 593 -34.03 -0.13 6.15
C GLY A 593 -33.52 -0.24 4.70
N ILE A 594 -32.94 0.85 4.19
CA ILE A 594 -32.43 0.94 2.82
C ILE A 594 -30.93 1.19 2.85
N PHE A 595 -30.18 0.35 2.15
CA PHE A 595 -28.77 0.57 1.86
C PHE A 595 -28.62 1.28 0.51
N GLN A 596 -27.90 2.39 0.47
CA GLN A 596 -27.55 3.11 -0.74
C GLN A 596 -26.05 3.02 -1.00
N GLN A 597 -25.68 2.42 -2.13
CA GLN A 597 -24.31 2.33 -2.61
C GLN A 597 -24.19 3.08 -3.93
N TRP A 598 -23.22 3.99 -4.02
CA TRP A 598 -22.95 4.68 -5.28
C TRP A 598 -21.87 3.98 -6.11
N PHE A 599 -22.15 3.83 -7.40
CA PHE A 599 -21.17 3.40 -8.39
C PHE A 599 -20.87 4.59 -9.33
N PRO A 600 -19.65 5.15 -9.31
CA PRO A 600 -19.34 6.36 -10.06
C PRO A 600 -19.32 6.15 -11.57
N PHE A 601 -18.49 5.23 -12.04
CA PHE A 601 -18.26 4.85 -13.44
C PHE A 601 -17.20 3.74 -13.43
N GLY A 602 -17.04 3.02 -14.55
CA GLY A 602 -16.00 1.99 -14.65
C GLY A 602 -16.29 0.96 -15.72
N GLU A 603 -15.54 -0.14 -15.70
CA GLU A 603 -15.83 -1.28 -16.59
C GLU A 603 -17.22 -1.85 -16.32
N GLU A 604 -17.92 -2.24 -17.39
CA GLU A 604 -19.22 -2.91 -17.28
C GLU A 604 -19.13 -4.18 -16.42
N LYS A 605 -18.07 -4.98 -16.58
CA LYS A 605 -17.86 -6.19 -15.77
C LYS A 605 -17.63 -5.90 -14.30
N ILE A 606 -16.99 -4.77 -13.97
CA ILE A 606 -16.84 -4.35 -12.56
C ILE A 606 -18.19 -3.92 -12.02
N PHE A 607 -18.97 -3.14 -12.78
CA PHE A 607 -20.33 -2.78 -12.39
C PHE A 607 -21.22 -4.01 -12.16
N GLN A 608 -21.17 -4.99 -13.05
CA GLN A 608 -21.87 -6.27 -12.91
C GLN A 608 -21.41 -7.03 -11.66
N ALA A 609 -20.10 -7.08 -11.39
CA ALA A 609 -19.57 -7.72 -10.19
C ALA A 609 -20.03 -7.01 -8.91
N VAL A 610 -20.08 -5.68 -8.88
CA VAL A 610 -20.63 -4.88 -7.77
C VAL A 610 -22.11 -5.22 -7.57
N LEU A 611 -22.91 -5.16 -8.64
CA LEU A 611 -24.35 -5.39 -8.60
C LEU A 611 -24.68 -6.83 -8.18
N ARG A 612 -23.93 -7.83 -8.67
CA ARG A 612 -24.09 -9.23 -8.26
C ARG A 612 -23.73 -9.44 -6.78
N SER A 613 -22.66 -8.81 -6.31
CA SER A 613 -22.26 -8.87 -4.89
C SER A 613 -23.33 -8.27 -3.97
N LEU A 614 -24.12 -7.32 -4.47
CA LEU A 614 -25.24 -6.71 -3.77
C LEU A 614 -26.48 -7.61 -3.79
N THR A 615 -26.86 -8.15 -4.95
CA THR A 615 -28.04 -9.01 -5.11
C THR A 615 -27.89 -10.40 -4.48
N GLU A 616 -26.66 -10.90 -4.28
CA GLU A 616 -26.43 -12.12 -3.49
C GLU A 616 -26.75 -11.95 -2.00
N VAL A 617 -26.78 -10.72 -1.48
CA VAL A 617 -27.05 -10.43 -0.07
C VAL A 617 -28.46 -9.87 0.13
N PHE A 618 -28.87 -8.96 -0.74
CA PHE A 618 -30.15 -8.26 -0.64
C PHE A 618 -31.15 -8.81 -1.67
N PRO A 619 -32.32 -9.30 -1.24
CA PRO A 619 -33.34 -9.84 -2.14
C PRO A 619 -34.04 -8.76 -2.99
N TYR A 620 -34.05 -7.50 -2.54
CA TYR A 620 -34.69 -6.39 -3.25
C TYR A 620 -33.65 -5.32 -3.54
N VAL A 621 -33.33 -5.13 -4.83
CA VAL A 621 -32.37 -4.14 -5.31
C VAL A 621 -33.01 -3.31 -6.43
N ARG A 622 -32.81 -1.99 -6.39
CA ARG A 622 -33.20 -1.05 -7.43
C ARG A 622 -31.99 -0.22 -7.85
N SER A 623 -31.93 0.14 -9.12
CA SER A 623 -30.83 0.92 -9.69
C SER A 623 -31.38 2.17 -10.35
N TYR A 624 -30.78 3.33 -10.06
CA TYR A 624 -31.14 4.60 -10.66
C TYR A 624 -29.91 5.23 -11.27
N LYS A 625 -29.97 5.62 -12.55
CA LYS A 625 -28.88 6.39 -13.15
C LYS A 625 -28.81 7.77 -12.49
N SER A 626 -27.61 8.19 -12.08
CA SER A 626 -27.40 9.47 -11.40
C SER A 626 -27.86 10.66 -12.24
N MET A 627 -28.17 11.76 -11.55
CA MET A 627 -28.39 13.05 -12.19
C MET A 627 -27.15 13.52 -12.96
N LYS A 628 -27.35 14.27 -14.05
CA LYS A 628 -26.31 14.62 -15.04
C LYS A 628 -25.63 13.42 -15.73
N GLY A 629 -26.13 12.19 -15.52
CA GLY A 629 -25.73 10.99 -16.26
C GLY A 629 -24.43 10.33 -15.81
N TRP A 630 -23.90 10.69 -14.63
CA TRP A 630 -22.63 10.17 -14.11
C TRP A 630 -22.83 9.21 -12.92
N GLY A 631 -22.77 7.91 -13.19
CA GLY A 631 -22.88 6.84 -12.22
C GLY A 631 -24.29 6.33 -11.95
N PHE A 632 -24.39 5.47 -10.94
CA PHE A 632 -25.61 4.79 -10.51
C PHE A 632 -25.78 4.86 -9.00
N HIS A 633 -27.01 5.11 -8.55
CA HIS A 633 -27.46 4.88 -7.18
C HIS A 633 -28.07 3.49 -7.10
N LEU A 634 -27.40 2.58 -6.39
CA LEU A 634 -27.89 1.24 -6.12
C LEU A 634 -28.54 1.24 -4.73
N LEU A 635 -29.84 0.97 -4.68
CA LEU A 635 -30.60 0.87 -3.44
C LEU A 635 -30.93 -0.58 -3.16
N ALA A 636 -30.73 -1.04 -1.93
CA ALA A 636 -30.94 -2.42 -1.53
C ALA A 636 -31.65 -2.53 -0.18
N SER A 637 -32.52 -3.53 -0.03
CA SER A 637 -33.22 -3.79 1.23
C SER A 637 -33.51 -5.28 1.42
N MET A 638 -33.71 -5.68 2.68
CA MET A 638 -34.17 -7.02 3.05
C MET A 638 -35.68 -7.18 2.88
N LYS A 639 -36.43 -6.07 2.74
CA LYS A 639 -37.88 -6.07 2.50
C LYS A 639 -38.20 -5.48 1.11
N PRO A 640 -39.33 -5.86 0.52
CA PRO A 640 -39.82 -5.21 -0.69
C PRO A 640 -39.97 -3.70 -0.47
N PHE A 641 -39.60 -2.91 -1.47
CA PHE A 641 -39.87 -1.48 -1.51
C PHE A 641 -40.16 -1.05 -2.95
N ALA A 642 -41.03 -0.06 -3.11
CA ALA A 642 -41.45 0.47 -4.40
C ALA A 642 -40.85 1.85 -4.67
N THR A 643 -40.67 2.17 -5.95
CA THR A 643 -40.38 3.53 -6.39
C THR A 643 -41.68 4.34 -6.22
N PRO A 644 -41.73 5.34 -5.31
CA PRO A 644 -42.94 6.14 -5.11
C PRO A 644 -43.19 7.05 -6.31
N GLN A 645 -44.40 7.60 -6.41
CA GLN A 645 -44.66 8.70 -7.34
C GLN A 645 -43.96 9.99 -6.86
N ALA A 646 -43.65 10.92 -7.76
CA ALA A 646 -42.97 12.15 -7.40
C ALA A 646 -43.73 12.99 -6.35
N GLU A 647 -45.07 12.99 -6.37
CA GLU A 647 -45.87 13.67 -5.34
C GLU A 647 -45.72 13.06 -3.97
N GLU A 648 -45.68 11.74 -3.90
CA GLU A 648 -45.52 11.01 -2.65
C GLU A 648 -44.11 11.24 -2.08
N MET A 649 -43.09 11.18 -2.93
CA MET A 649 -41.71 11.54 -2.56
C MET A 649 -41.62 12.99 -2.08
N LEU A 650 -42.30 13.93 -2.75
CA LEU A 650 -42.34 15.34 -2.39
C LEU A 650 -43.06 15.59 -1.06
N ALA A 651 -44.11 14.82 -0.76
CA ALA A 651 -44.85 14.89 0.49
C ALA A 651 -44.00 14.38 1.67
N ARG A 652 -43.12 13.40 1.44
CA ARG A 652 -42.22 12.82 2.45
C ARG A 652 -41.03 13.73 2.80
N LEU A 653 -40.61 14.62 1.90
CA LEU A 653 -39.47 15.52 2.11
C LEU A 653 -39.77 16.61 3.17
N PRO A 654 -38.96 16.75 4.23
CA PRO A 654 -39.02 17.89 5.14
C PRO A 654 -38.71 19.23 4.44
N LEU A 655 -39.15 20.35 5.02
CA LEU A 655 -38.96 21.68 4.43
C LEU A 655 -37.48 22.01 4.16
N LEU A 656 -36.59 21.71 5.10
CA LEU A 656 -35.16 21.92 4.94
C LEU A 656 -34.57 21.01 3.87
N ALA A 657 -35.01 19.75 3.79
CA ALA A 657 -34.61 18.83 2.74
C ALA A 657 -35.03 19.28 1.34
N LYS A 658 -36.22 19.89 1.19
CA LYS A 658 -36.64 20.48 -0.09
C LYS A 658 -35.71 21.62 -0.53
N ARG A 659 -35.31 22.48 0.42
CA ARG A 659 -34.38 23.59 0.14
C ARG A 659 -32.98 23.10 -0.18
N ASP A 660 -32.47 22.12 0.57
CA ASP A 660 -31.16 21.53 0.31
C ASP A 660 -31.12 20.86 -1.07
N LEU A 661 -32.12 20.03 -1.39
CA LEU A 661 -32.20 19.32 -2.67
C LEU A 661 -32.12 20.27 -3.88
N MET A 662 -32.80 21.43 -3.79
CA MET A 662 -32.89 22.40 -4.87
C MET A 662 -31.80 23.49 -4.82
N GLU A 663 -30.87 23.46 -3.86
CA GLU A 663 -29.83 24.49 -3.67
C GLU A 663 -29.02 24.78 -4.95
N TRP A 664 -28.80 23.75 -5.77
CA TRP A 664 -27.98 23.83 -6.99
C TRP A 664 -28.77 23.63 -8.29
N GLU A 665 -30.08 23.51 -8.19
CA GLU A 665 -30.97 23.35 -9.34
C GLU A 665 -31.70 24.67 -9.59
N THR A 666 -31.47 25.27 -10.76
CA THR A 666 -32.00 26.60 -11.12
C THR A 666 -32.97 26.56 -12.28
N GLN A 667 -33.08 25.43 -12.99
CA GLN A 667 -33.86 25.31 -14.22
C GLN A 667 -35.18 24.58 -14.01
N MET A 668 -35.20 23.59 -13.11
CA MET A 668 -36.39 22.77 -12.85
C MET A 668 -37.04 23.12 -11.52
N ASP A 669 -38.35 22.98 -11.44
CA ASP A 669 -39.04 22.93 -10.15
C ASP A 669 -38.84 21.55 -9.50
N ILE A 670 -39.06 21.47 -8.19
CA ILE A 670 -38.78 20.25 -7.41
C ILE A 670 -39.58 19.04 -7.93
N ARG A 671 -40.83 19.23 -8.38
CA ARG A 671 -41.66 18.15 -8.90
C ARG A 671 -41.07 17.57 -10.20
N SER A 672 -40.68 18.42 -11.14
CA SER A 672 -40.04 17.97 -12.39
C SER A 672 -38.69 17.31 -12.12
N PHE A 673 -37.91 17.85 -11.18
CA PHE A 673 -36.63 17.27 -10.78
C PHE A 673 -36.79 15.85 -10.21
N LEU A 674 -37.75 15.64 -9.30
CA LEU A 674 -38.05 14.32 -8.73
C LEU A 674 -38.57 13.36 -9.79
N ASN A 675 -39.49 13.80 -10.65
CA ASN A 675 -40.00 13.00 -11.78
C ASN A 675 -38.87 12.54 -12.70
N LEU A 676 -37.94 13.43 -13.05
CA LEU A 676 -36.79 13.10 -13.88
C LEU A 676 -35.86 12.09 -13.18
N THR A 677 -35.66 12.22 -11.88
CA THR A 677 -34.83 11.32 -11.09
C THR A 677 -35.43 9.91 -11.03
N LEU A 678 -36.73 9.80 -10.74
CA LEU A 678 -37.42 8.51 -10.63
C LEU A 678 -37.54 7.80 -11.99
N LYS A 679 -37.71 8.55 -13.09
CA LYS A 679 -37.69 8.01 -14.47
C LYS A 679 -36.34 7.42 -14.89
N LYS A 680 -35.26 7.67 -14.15
CA LYS A 680 -33.92 7.11 -14.40
C LYS A 680 -33.73 5.74 -13.75
N GLU A 681 -34.77 5.13 -13.20
CA GLU A 681 -34.72 3.74 -12.75
C GLU A 681 -34.39 2.82 -13.93
N VAL A 682 -33.44 1.91 -13.71
CA VAL A 682 -33.04 0.89 -14.67
C VAL A 682 -33.24 -0.47 -14.02
N PRO A 683 -33.95 -1.42 -14.66
CA PRO A 683 -34.16 -2.74 -14.09
C PRO A 683 -32.84 -3.47 -13.88
N VAL A 684 -32.64 -4.02 -12.68
CA VAL A 684 -31.41 -4.73 -12.29
C VAL A 684 -31.09 -5.90 -13.22
N ASP A 685 -32.11 -6.64 -13.67
CA ASP A 685 -31.93 -7.79 -14.58
C ASP A 685 -31.38 -7.39 -15.95
N THR A 686 -31.61 -6.15 -16.40
CA THR A 686 -31.06 -5.65 -17.67
C THR A 686 -29.59 -5.24 -17.56
N LEU A 687 -29.09 -5.08 -16.33
CA LEU A 687 -27.73 -4.64 -16.03
C LEU A 687 -26.80 -5.81 -15.68
N LEU A 688 -27.37 -6.95 -15.28
CA LEU A 688 -26.65 -8.17 -14.97
C LEU A 688 -26.51 -9.07 -16.20
N ASN A 689 -25.37 -9.73 -16.33
CA ASN A 689 -25.17 -10.82 -17.28
C ASN A 689 -25.16 -12.18 -16.56
N ASP A 690 -25.18 -13.28 -17.30
CA ASP A 690 -25.15 -14.64 -16.73
C ASP A 690 -23.78 -15.04 -16.14
N ASP A 691 -22.74 -14.20 -16.30
CA ASP A 691 -21.42 -14.50 -15.77
C ASP A 691 -21.43 -14.49 -14.22
N PRO A 692 -20.77 -15.47 -13.56
CA PRO A 692 -20.69 -15.54 -12.10
C PRO A 692 -19.64 -14.55 -11.53
N LEU A 693 -19.76 -13.27 -11.89
CA LEU A 693 -18.86 -12.20 -11.46
C LEU A 693 -19.30 -11.65 -10.11
N TYR A 694 -18.42 -11.64 -9.12
CA TYR A 694 -18.66 -10.97 -7.84
C TYR A 694 -17.34 -10.48 -7.24
N ILE A 695 -17.45 -9.57 -6.28
CA ILE A 695 -16.35 -9.05 -5.47
C ILE A 695 -16.45 -9.73 -4.11
N SER A 696 -15.35 -10.33 -3.69
CA SER A 696 -15.19 -10.86 -2.33
C SER A 696 -13.88 -10.40 -1.73
N ASP A 697 -13.75 -10.51 -0.41
CA ASP A 697 -12.48 -10.22 0.27
C ASP A 697 -11.30 -11.05 -0.27
N ASP A 698 -11.55 -12.30 -0.67
CA ASP A 698 -10.52 -13.19 -1.21
C ASP A 698 -10.23 -12.94 -2.70
N ARG A 699 -11.25 -12.52 -3.44
CA ARG A 699 -11.19 -12.21 -4.87
C ARG A 699 -11.68 -10.79 -5.11
N PRO A 700 -10.84 -9.78 -4.88
CA PRO A 700 -11.20 -8.38 -5.12
C PRO A 700 -11.15 -8.10 -6.63
N PHE A 701 -12.21 -8.52 -7.33
CA PHE A 701 -12.30 -8.49 -8.80
C PHE A 701 -12.03 -7.10 -9.37
N ASN A 702 -12.48 -6.03 -8.70
CA ASN A 702 -12.20 -4.65 -9.10
C ASN A 702 -10.74 -4.20 -8.93
N GLU A 703 -9.94 -4.82 -8.07
CA GLU A 703 -8.52 -4.45 -7.87
C GLU A 703 -7.58 -5.11 -8.88
N TYR A 704 -7.83 -6.39 -9.19
CA TYR A 704 -6.99 -7.21 -10.06
C TYR A 704 -7.73 -7.53 -11.35
N PHE A 705 -7.42 -6.76 -12.39
CA PHE A 705 -8.13 -6.72 -13.66
C PHE A 705 -7.25 -6.75 -14.92
N LEU A 706 -5.93 -6.79 -14.80
CA LEU A 706 -5.03 -6.52 -15.92
C LEU A 706 -5.12 -7.61 -16.99
N LEU A 707 -5.19 -8.89 -16.61
CA LEU A 707 -5.29 -9.99 -17.56
C LEU A 707 -6.63 -9.99 -18.27
N ARG A 708 -7.73 -9.85 -17.53
CA ARG A 708 -9.05 -9.78 -18.14
C ARG A 708 -9.19 -8.55 -19.03
N ARG A 709 -8.69 -7.39 -18.62
CA ARG A 709 -8.78 -6.13 -19.38
C ARG A 709 -8.00 -6.27 -20.68
N PHE A 710 -6.82 -6.90 -20.63
CA PHE A 710 -6.05 -7.21 -21.83
C PHE A 710 -6.82 -8.15 -22.78
N ARG A 711 -7.38 -9.25 -22.25
CA ARG A 711 -8.18 -10.20 -23.04
C ARG A 711 -9.42 -9.55 -23.66
N ASP A 712 -10.16 -8.78 -22.87
CA ASP A 712 -11.42 -8.14 -23.29
C ASP A 712 -11.18 -7.04 -24.32
N LYS A 713 -10.09 -6.28 -24.20
CA LYS A 713 -9.68 -5.32 -25.25
C LYS A 713 -9.34 -6.03 -26.55
N ARG A 714 -8.63 -7.16 -26.49
CA ARG A 714 -8.25 -7.93 -27.68
C ARG A 714 -9.46 -8.58 -28.36
N SER A 715 -10.46 -8.99 -27.58
CA SER A 715 -11.67 -9.63 -28.10
C SER A 715 -12.80 -8.63 -28.45
N GLY A 716 -12.60 -7.32 -28.27
CA GLY A 716 -13.63 -6.31 -28.50
C GLY A 716 -14.76 -6.28 -27.45
N ASN A 717 -14.60 -7.02 -26.34
CA ASN A 717 -15.60 -7.12 -25.26
C ASN A 717 -15.40 -6.08 -24.15
N TYR A 718 -14.38 -5.22 -24.27
CA TYR A 718 -14.14 -4.15 -23.29
C TYR A 718 -15.21 -3.06 -23.43
N ARG A 719 -16.08 -2.97 -22.44
CA ARG A 719 -17.15 -1.97 -22.36
C ARG A 719 -17.02 -1.15 -21.08
N PHE A 720 -17.34 0.13 -21.19
CA PHE A 720 -17.23 1.11 -20.12
C PHE A 720 -18.58 1.77 -19.88
N ILE A 721 -18.95 1.90 -18.61
CA ILE A 721 -20.20 2.50 -18.18
C ILE A 721 -19.88 3.85 -17.53
N HIS A 722 -20.68 4.85 -17.92
CA HIS A 722 -20.64 6.23 -17.43
C HIS A 722 -21.85 6.57 -16.59
#